data_AF-A0A7V8YDQ4-F1
#
_entry.id   AF-A0A7V8YDQ4-F1
#
_cell.length_a   1.000
_cell.length_b   1.000
_cell.length_c   1.000
_cell.angle_alpha   90.00
_cell.angle_beta   90.00
_cell.angle_gamma   90.00
#
_symmetry.space_group_name_H-M   'P 1'
#
loop_
_entity.id
_entity.type
_entity.pdbx_description
1 polymer ?
#
loop_
_entity_poly.entity_id
_entity_poly.type
_entity_poly.pdbx_seq_one_letter_code
_entity_poly.pdbx_strand_id
1 'polypeptide(L)'
;MSRLRNIRPLLVLALGTASLSSGTASAQDIALLSSTVDPLNSILIRDILMTTGDFDSMAIFDVSTFTPTAVDLASYHAALVWSDIPFADPVLLGDVLAEYVESDHGLVLAGGAFATNTEIGGRLVTEGYLPVTIGPLFFAGGDQNHVILPQFYWLPGGIYGHDTVWGVNYLFGGSINTMVADLELVPPAYITMEWENGEPLTVVRDSVDPSIGRTVVVNMTPVPDLVNVPPREWTLLPTPEHPPSDGDRALSQALVWTLGIGRIVGCYNTYATQDFNCNGIDVSEEIAIDVTDPECDDRDPWTGEPVDNNDYYYDYETWGCQFFLAGDDIDTNTGMEPSYGDLLLGADPMNLDSTICDGPPVGDITVDDDGDGHPEDENGNGILGEIDPLSGLFEDCDDDDIGLNSEIGTCCFLGGVTVYGSSTASLSCDNCPYDYNPEQADRDCDAIGDMCDNCVDDLNTDQDNICPATGFPDGDFIGVACDNCICAPNPDQSDLDDDAVGDTCDNCILSFNADQIESDHCPVLGDGWGDACDNCPTVCNPGQGDVDNDTVGDECDNCITVPNPDQADADGDAELSVDNVDGVGGDACDRCPLLWPEGVDPVREPNGDHADPDLDNVGLACDNCQEVPNTDQADLDGDGAGDACDNCPDQLNSDQSDSDADGIGNSCDSCPFIGDPFDDDSDGDGVGDVCDFCPEIANPIDPETGEQSDRDGDDVGNECDNCPFIANGALQDVAGDQQDVDSDGIGDVCDNCIDLFNSDQADEDGDDLGDLCDVLAIRGGGSPRGQCDSSGAGAPFLAVLAGLALLRRRR
;
A
#
# COMPACT_ATOMS: atom_id res chain seq x y z
N MET A 1 71.51 -28.67 30.00
CA MET A 1 70.14 -28.66 29.44
C MET A 1 69.89 -27.21 29.06
N SER A 2 69.93 -26.81 27.79
CA SER A 2 69.03 -27.15 26.67
C SER A 2 67.60 -26.68 26.86
N ARG A 3 66.94 -26.06 25.87
CA ARG A 3 67.37 -25.49 24.57
C ARG A 3 66.15 -24.72 24.00
N LEU A 4 66.36 -23.51 23.47
CA LEU A 4 65.88 -22.99 22.15
C LEU A 4 64.34 -22.93 21.86
N ARG A 5 63.80 -22.00 21.06
CA ARG A 5 64.41 -20.97 20.17
C ARG A 5 63.43 -19.85 19.79
N ASN A 6 63.96 -18.64 19.60
CA ASN A 6 63.36 -17.62 18.72
C ASN A 6 63.26 -18.11 17.27
N ILE A 7 62.33 -17.53 16.48
CA ILE A 7 62.61 -16.80 15.21
C ILE A 7 61.38 -15.93 14.86
N ARG A 8 61.60 -14.63 14.63
CA ARG A 8 60.86 -13.79 13.66
C ARG A 8 61.80 -13.60 12.46
N PRO A 9 61.29 -13.44 11.23
CA PRO A 9 61.11 -12.09 10.65
C PRO A 9 59.70 -11.93 10.05
N LEU A 10 59.00 -10.78 10.12
CA LEU A 10 59.36 -9.40 9.75
C LEU A 10 59.34 -9.18 8.22
N LEU A 11 58.17 -8.82 7.69
CA LEU A 11 58.03 -7.84 6.61
C LEU A 11 56.80 -6.96 6.91
N VAL A 12 56.89 -5.69 6.53
CA VAL A 12 55.91 -4.63 6.82
C VAL A 12 55.15 -4.31 5.53
N LEU A 13 53.83 -4.14 5.61
CA LEU A 13 53.08 -3.18 4.81
C LEU A 13 51.89 -2.66 5.64
N ALA A 14 51.36 -1.50 5.27
CA ALA A 14 50.54 -0.68 6.17
C ALA A 14 49.18 -1.31 6.49
N LEU A 15 48.86 -1.38 7.80
CA LEU A 15 47.47 -1.30 8.24
C LEU A 15 47.07 0.17 8.14
N GLY A 16 46.37 0.52 7.06
CA GLY A 16 45.40 1.60 7.15
C GLY A 16 44.33 1.17 8.13
N THR A 17 43.95 2.06 9.04
CA THR A 17 42.76 1.87 9.87
C THR A 17 41.54 2.03 8.97
N ALA A 18 41.06 0.91 8.41
CA ALA A 18 39.68 0.84 7.99
C ALA A 18 38.84 0.98 9.25
N SER A 19 38.10 2.09 9.36
CA SER A 19 36.94 2.13 10.25
C SER A 19 36.02 1.01 9.82
N LEU A 20 35.71 0.10 10.74
CA LEU A 20 34.50 -0.70 10.62
C LEU A 20 33.36 0.24 10.99
N SER A 21 32.90 1.03 10.01
CA SER A 21 31.52 1.48 10.00
C SER A 21 30.67 0.24 9.78
N SER A 22 30.03 -0.24 10.83
CA SER A 22 28.77 -0.98 10.69
C SER A 22 27.77 0.02 10.12
N GLY A 23 27.69 0.09 8.80
CA GLY A 23 26.59 0.77 8.13
C GLY A 23 25.34 -0.04 8.43
N THR A 24 24.45 0.53 9.21
CA THR A 24 23.02 0.22 9.10
C THR A 24 22.61 0.63 7.69
N ALA A 25 22.04 -0.30 6.92
CA ALA A 25 21.47 0.05 5.63
C ALA A 25 20.28 1.00 5.87
N SER A 26 20.13 1.99 4.98
CA SER A 26 19.15 3.09 5.10
C SER A 26 18.70 3.54 3.71
N ALA A 27 18.82 2.64 2.72
CA ALA A 27 18.87 2.93 1.29
C ALA A 27 18.72 1.61 0.49
N GLN A 28 18.34 1.67 -0.79
CA GLN A 28 18.18 0.51 -1.67
C GLN A 28 19.52 -0.09 -2.13
N ASP A 29 20.28 -0.66 -1.18
CA ASP A 29 21.57 -1.32 -1.40
C ASP A 29 21.41 -2.73 -2.00
N ILE A 30 21.99 -2.97 -3.19
CA ILE A 30 21.87 -4.23 -3.95
C ILE A 30 23.20 -5.00 -4.04
N ALA A 31 23.15 -6.33 -3.90
CA ALA A 31 24.31 -7.20 -4.14
C ALA A 31 24.25 -7.86 -5.54
N LEU A 32 25.20 -7.56 -6.43
CA LEU A 32 25.36 -8.21 -7.73
C LEU A 32 26.34 -9.40 -7.63
N LEU A 33 25.80 -10.61 -7.55
CA LEU A 33 26.53 -11.86 -7.46
C LEU A 33 26.72 -12.46 -8.86
N SER A 34 27.88 -12.20 -9.45
CA SER A 34 28.19 -12.55 -10.84
C SER A 34 29.27 -13.63 -10.96
N SER A 35 29.08 -14.58 -11.87
CA SER A 35 30.08 -15.59 -12.25
C SER A 35 30.35 -15.52 -13.75
N THR A 36 31.37 -14.75 -14.16
CA THR A 36 31.62 -14.42 -15.57
C THR A 36 33.07 -14.61 -16.03
N VAL A 37 33.27 -14.98 -17.30
CA VAL A 37 34.59 -15.02 -17.94
C VAL A 37 35.20 -13.62 -18.10
N ASP A 38 34.38 -12.59 -18.32
CA ASP A 38 34.84 -11.19 -18.46
C ASP A 38 34.26 -10.32 -17.33
N PRO A 39 35.07 -9.93 -16.32
CA PRO A 39 34.63 -9.07 -15.23
C PRO A 39 34.09 -7.69 -15.66
N LEU A 40 34.29 -7.27 -16.90
CA LEU A 40 33.64 -6.06 -17.44
C LEU A 40 32.13 -6.22 -17.56
N ASN A 41 31.61 -7.45 -17.72
CA ASN A 41 30.18 -7.73 -17.80
C ASN A 41 29.47 -7.31 -16.50
N SER A 42 30.01 -7.68 -15.34
CA SER A 42 29.45 -7.31 -14.03
C SER A 42 29.45 -5.80 -13.78
N ILE A 43 30.49 -5.10 -14.26
CA ILE A 43 30.56 -3.63 -14.20
C ILE A 43 29.50 -3.01 -15.12
N LEU A 44 29.31 -3.55 -16.32
CA LEU A 44 28.33 -3.07 -17.28
C LEU A 44 26.89 -3.27 -16.79
N ILE A 45 26.56 -4.44 -16.24
CA ILE A 45 25.25 -4.74 -15.62
C ILE A 45 24.95 -3.73 -14.52
N ARG A 46 25.90 -3.55 -13.58
CA ARG A 46 25.77 -2.57 -12.50
C ARG A 46 25.55 -1.16 -13.04
N ASP A 47 26.42 -0.70 -13.94
CA ASP A 47 26.37 0.67 -14.44
C ASP A 47 25.08 0.95 -15.22
N ILE A 48 24.51 -0.04 -15.92
CA ILE A 48 23.18 0.08 -16.55
C ILE A 48 22.08 0.14 -15.49
N LEU A 49 22.04 -0.78 -14.53
CA LEU A 49 21.00 -0.80 -13.49
C LEU A 49 21.03 0.48 -12.63
N MET A 50 22.20 1.02 -12.30
CA MET A 50 22.31 2.31 -11.61
C MET A 50 21.80 3.50 -12.44
N THR A 51 21.73 3.40 -13.79
CA THR A 51 21.14 4.48 -14.62
C THR A 51 19.61 4.49 -14.65
N THR A 52 18.95 3.46 -14.12
CA THR A 52 17.48 3.41 -14.04
C THR A 52 16.90 4.42 -13.03
N GLY A 53 17.73 4.86 -12.08
CA GLY A 53 17.32 5.69 -10.93
C GLY A 53 16.79 4.89 -9.75
N ASP A 54 16.71 3.57 -9.85
CA ASP A 54 15.98 2.72 -8.89
C ASP A 54 16.81 2.30 -7.65
N PHE A 55 18.13 2.51 -7.62
CA PHE A 55 19.01 1.98 -6.56
C PHE A 55 20.05 3.00 -6.08
N ASP A 56 20.29 3.03 -4.77
CA ASP A 56 21.29 3.91 -4.15
C ASP A 56 22.73 3.39 -4.30
N SER A 57 22.91 2.08 -4.16
CA SER A 57 24.22 1.46 -4.39
C SER A 57 24.09 0.00 -4.86
N MET A 58 25.11 -0.46 -5.59
CA MET A 58 25.18 -1.85 -6.04
C MET A 58 26.62 -2.39 -5.99
N ALA A 59 26.84 -3.38 -5.14
CA ALA A 59 28.15 -3.98 -4.89
C ALA A 59 28.36 -5.28 -5.69
N ILE A 60 29.55 -5.45 -6.28
CA ILE A 60 29.85 -6.61 -7.14
C ILE A 60 30.60 -7.70 -6.37
N PHE A 61 30.03 -8.90 -6.33
CA PHE A 61 30.62 -10.11 -5.81
C PHE A 61 31.00 -11.05 -6.97
N ASP A 62 32.29 -11.39 -7.10
CA ASP A 62 32.78 -12.39 -8.05
C ASP A 62 32.62 -13.81 -7.47
N VAL A 63 31.44 -14.37 -7.66
CA VAL A 63 31.09 -15.72 -7.18
C VAL A 63 31.67 -16.85 -8.04
N SER A 64 32.52 -16.54 -9.03
CA SER A 64 33.34 -17.54 -9.73
C SER A 64 34.63 -17.89 -8.97
N THR A 65 35.08 -17.04 -8.04
CA THR A 65 36.34 -17.24 -7.30
C THR A 65 36.18 -17.49 -5.80
N PHE A 66 35.03 -17.14 -5.21
CA PHE A 66 34.67 -17.46 -3.82
C PHE A 66 33.14 -17.55 -3.64
N THR A 67 32.70 -17.89 -2.43
CA THR A 67 31.29 -17.85 -2.03
C THR A 67 31.16 -16.90 -0.83
N PRO A 68 30.33 -15.82 -0.88
CA PRO A 68 30.05 -14.99 0.28
C PRO A 68 29.29 -15.80 1.35
N THR A 69 29.32 -15.32 2.60
CA THR A 69 28.46 -15.83 3.67
C THR A 69 27.20 -14.98 3.78
N ALA A 70 26.14 -15.48 4.45
CA ALA A 70 24.94 -14.69 4.71
C ALA A 70 25.27 -13.37 5.44
N VAL A 71 26.26 -13.38 6.34
CA VAL A 71 26.76 -12.18 7.04
C VAL A 71 27.46 -11.18 6.10
N ASP A 72 28.03 -11.62 4.99
CA ASP A 72 28.61 -10.72 3.97
C ASP A 72 27.52 -10.09 3.06
N LEU A 73 26.30 -10.66 3.07
CA LEU A 73 25.15 -10.20 2.28
C LEU A 73 24.10 -9.44 3.10
N ALA A 74 24.03 -9.65 4.41
CA ALA A 74 23.00 -9.10 5.32
C ALA A 74 22.99 -7.56 5.50
N SER A 75 23.77 -6.82 4.69
CA SER A 75 23.73 -5.35 4.61
C SER A 75 23.18 -4.84 3.27
N TYR A 76 22.66 -5.73 2.43
CA TYR A 76 22.01 -5.43 1.16
C TYR A 76 20.56 -5.91 1.27
N HIS A 77 19.60 -5.19 0.68
CA HIS A 77 18.18 -5.53 0.79
C HIS A 77 17.77 -6.57 -0.26
N ALA A 78 18.40 -6.56 -1.45
CA ALA A 78 18.18 -7.56 -2.48
C ALA A 78 19.48 -7.97 -3.21
N ALA A 79 19.44 -9.14 -3.83
CA ALA A 79 20.57 -9.71 -4.58
C ALA A 79 20.18 -10.08 -6.01
N LEU A 80 21.01 -9.69 -6.99
CA LEU A 80 20.93 -10.15 -8.38
C LEU A 80 22.00 -11.21 -8.64
N VAL A 81 21.60 -12.43 -8.98
CA VAL A 81 22.49 -13.56 -9.26
C VAL A 81 22.52 -13.87 -10.75
N TRP A 82 23.71 -13.90 -11.34
CA TRP A 82 23.90 -14.24 -12.75
C TRP A 82 25.19 -15.03 -13.01
N SER A 83 25.18 -15.89 -14.03
CA SER A 83 26.37 -16.60 -14.49
C SER A 83 26.44 -16.77 -16.03
N ASP A 84 27.67 -16.77 -16.56
CA ASP A 84 28.04 -17.39 -17.85
C ASP A 84 29.00 -18.59 -17.68
N ILE A 85 29.53 -18.78 -16.46
CA ILE A 85 30.37 -19.91 -16.04
C ILE A 85 29.97 -20.43 -14.65
N PRO A 86 30.29 -21.70 -14.31
CA PRO A 86 29.89 -22.28 -13.04
C PRO A 86 30.41 -21.48 -11.83
N PHE A 87 29.57 -21.33 -10.81
CA PHE A 87 29.94 -20.76 -9.51
C PHE A 87 31.08 -21.52 -8.83
N ALA A 88 31.83 -20.85 -7.94
CA ALA A 88 32.95 -21.44 -7.21
C ALA A 88 32.54 -22.67 -6.37
N ASP A 89 31.39 -22.55 -5.68
CA ASP A 89 30.67 -23.65 -5.04
C ASP A 89 29.16 -23.37 -5.16
N PRO A 90 28.47 -23.95 -6.17
CA PRO A 90 27.06 -23.66 -6.44
C PRO A 90 26.12 -24.20 -5.36
N VAL A 91 26.55 -25.23 -4.61
CA VAL A 91 25.76 -25.80 -3.51
C VAL A 91 25.84 -24.87 -2.30
N LEU A 92 27.05 -24.50 -1.88
CA LEU A 92 27.21 -23.59 -0.75
C LEU A 92 26.62 -22.20 -1.02
N LEU A 93 26.70 -21.71 -2.27
CA LEU A 93 26.08 -20.43 -2.63
C LEU A 93 24.55 -20.51 -2.54
N GLY A 94 23.93 -21.60 -2.99
CA GLY A 94 22.49 -21.81 -2.85
C GLY A 94 22.04 -22.08 -1.41
N ASP A 95 22.89 -22.65 -0.56
CA ASP A 95 22.62 -22.77 0.88
C ASP A 95 22.60 -21.39 1.56
N VAL A 96 23.54 -20.50 1.18
CA VAL A 96 23.62 -19.11 1.68
C VAL A 96 22.48 -18.24 1.16
N LEU A 97 22.10 -18.39 -0.12
CA LEU A 97 21.00 -17.61 -0.70
C LEU A 97 19.62 -18.04 -0.16
N ALA A 98 19.46 -19.30 0.28
CA ALA A 98 18.28 -19.71 1.04
C ALA A 98 18.25 -19.02 2.41
N GLU A 99 19.36 -19.02 3.16
CA GLU A 99 19.46 -18.31 4.47
C GLU A 99 19.20 -16.80 4.34
N TYR A 100 19.62 -16.20 3.21
CA TYR A 100 19.38 -14.79 2.87
C TYR A 100 17.88 -14.52 2.64
N VAL A 101 17.21 -15.32 1.81
CA VAL A 101 15.76 -15.22 1.55
C VAL A 101 14.93 -15.53 2.82
N GLU A 102 15.36 -16.48 3.64
CA GLU A 102 14.77 -16.77 4.97
C GLU A 102 14.99 -15.67 6.02
N SER A 103 15.73 -14.61 5.67
CA SER A 103 15.98 -13.44 6.53
C SER A 103 15.31 -12.18 5.96
N ASP A 104 14.22 -12.34 5.21
CA ASP A 104 13.48 -11.28 4.50
C ASP A 104 14.33 -10.42 3.54
N HIS A 105 15.03 -11.07 2.61
CA HIS A 105 15.77 -10.37 1.55
C HIS A 105 15.34 -10.80 0.16
N GLY A 106 15.24 -9.82 -0.75
CA GLY A 106 14.85 -10.03 -2.13
C GLY A 106 15.90 -10.77 -2.96
N LEU A 107 15.48 -11.67 -3.87
CA LEU A 107 16.41 -12.43 -4.71
C LEU A 107 15.94 -12.54 -6.17
N VAL A 108 16.72 -11.96 -7.08
CA VAL A 108 16.54 -12.07 -8.52
C VAL A 108 17.61 -12.97 -9.12
N LEU A 109 17.24 -13.96 -9.93
CA LEU A 109 18.16 -14.78 -10.70
C LEU A 109 17.97 -14.57 -12.20
N ALA A 110 19.09 -14.42 -12.93
CA ALA A 110 19.07 -14.15 -14.37
C ALA A 110 19.92 -15.14 -15.18
N GLY A 111 19.48 -15.42 -16.41
CA GLY A 111 20.21 -16.18 -17.43
C GLY A 111 20.80 -17.51 -16.95
N GLY A 112 22.14 -17.63 -16.99
CA GLY A 112 22.83 -18.87 -16.68
C GLY A 112 22.70 -19.37 -15.24
N ALA A 113 22.21 -18.55 -14.30
CA ALA A 113 22.15 -18.88 -12.87
C ALA A 113 21.23 -20.08 -12.56
N PHE A 114 20.27 -20.38 -13.43
CA PHE A 114 19.38 -21.55 -13.36
C PHE A 114 19.47 -22.43 -14.62
N ALA A 115 20.59 -22.32 -15.35
CA ALA A 115 20.81 -23.06 -16.58
C ALA A 115 21.83 -24.19 -16.42
N THR A 116 21.57 -25.32 -17.09
CA THR A 116 22.37 -26.55 -16.97
C THR A 116 23.84 -26.32 -17.31
N ASN A 117 24.72 -26.82 -16.43
CA ASN A 117 26.17 -26.64 -16.33
C ASN A 117 26.65 -25.32 -15.71
N THR A 118 25.78 -24.33 -15.45
CA THR A 118 26.12 -23.06 -14.78
C THR A 118 25.21 -22.75 -13.59
N GLU A 119 24.40 -23.72 -13.18
CA GLU A 119 23.30 -23.58 -12.25
C GLU A 119 23.74 -23.37 -10.79
N ILE A 120 22.90 -22.64 -10.07
CA ILE A 120 22.85 -22.63 -8.61
C ILE A 120 22.35 -23.99 -8.09
N GLY A 121 22.76 -24.37 -6.88
CA GLY A 121 22.36 -25.62 -6.24
C GLY A 121 21.82 -25.41 -4.84
N GLY A 122 22.12 -26.34 -3.94
CA GLY A 122 21.86 -26.19 -2.50
C GLY A 122 20.38 -26.07 -2.13
N ARG A 123 20.14 -25.54 -0.92
CA ARG A 123 18.81 -25.33 -0.35
C ARG A 123 17.90 -24.50 -1.25
N LEU A 124 18.43 -23.47 -1.91
CA LEU A 124 17.66 -22.63 -2.84
C LEU A 124 16.86 -23.45 -3.87
N VAL A 125 17.47 -24.53 -4.40
CA VAL A 125 16.80 -25.45 -5.33
C VAL A 125 16.04 -26.56 -4.60
N THR A 126 16.61 -27.16 -3.55
CA THR A 126 16.00 -28.36 -2.93
C THR A 126 14.82 -28.06 -2.01
N GLU A 127 14.66 -26.82 -1.56
CA GLU A 127 13.59 -26.38 -0.66
C GLU A 127 12.57 -25.45 -1.37
N GLY A 128 12.76 -25.19 -2.67
CA GLY A 128 11.75 -24.52 -3.52
C GLY A 128 11.74 -23.00 -3.47
N TYR A 129 12.88 -22.38 -3.15
CA TYR A 129 13.05 -20.91 -3.22
C TYR A 129 13.34 -20.43 -4.65
N LEU A 130 13.95 -21.26 -5.50
CA LEU A 130 14.05 -21.01 -6.93
C LEU A 130 12.64 -21.23 -7.57
N PRO A 131 12.05 -20.23 -8.26
CA PRO A 131 10.67 -20.31 -8.75
C PRO A 131 10.48 -21.21 -9.98
N VAL A 132 11.57 -21.70 -10.58
CA VAL A 132 11.58 -22.57 -11.76
C VAL A 132 12.54 -23.75 -11.60
N THR A 133 12.35 -24.80 -12.37
CA THR A 133 13.33 -25.90 -12.50
C THR A 133 14.58 -25.48 -13.28
N ILE A 134 15.69 -26.18 -13.07
CA ILE A 134 16.91 -26.01 -13.89
C ILE A 134 16.68 -26.57 -15.31
N GLY A 135 16.82 -25.72 -16.33
CA GLY A 135 16.66 -26.07 -17.75
C GLY A 135 17.94 -25.97 -18.58
N PRO A 136 17.97 -26.41 -19.85
CA PRO A 136 19.09 -26.19 -20.77
C PRO A 136 19.15 -24.74 -21.29
N LEU A 137 20.37 -24.21 -21.51
CA LEU A 137 20.55 -22.98 -22.29
C LEU A 137 20.10 -23.20 -23.75
N PHE A 138 19.18 -22.35 -24.20
CA PHE A 138 18.64 -22.30 -25.54
C PHE A 138 19.08 -21.01 -26.25
N PHE A 139 19.64 -21.17 -27.44
CA PHE A 139 19.97 -20.04 -28.33
C PHE A 139 18.73 -19.72 -29.15
N ALA A 140 18.01 -18.67 -28.78
CA ALA A 140 16.69 -18.35 -29.34
C ALA A 140 16.74 -18.08 -30.86
N GLY A 141 17.80 -17.39 -31.31
CA GLY A 141 18.20 -17.39 -32.72
C GLY A 141 17.25 -16.65 -33.66
N GLY A 142 17.06 -15.35 -33.43
CA GLY A 142 16.27 -14.46 -34.28
C GLY A 142 15.68 -13.32 -33.46
N ASP A 143 14.94 -12.45 -34.14
CA ASP A 143 14.18 -11.36 -33.52
C ASP A 143 13.05 -12.00 -32.67
N GLN A 144 13.20 -11.97 -31.35
CA GLN A 144 12.22 -12.48 -30.39
C GLN A 144 11.86 -11.35 -29.43
N ASN A 145 10.57 -10.99 -29.43
CA ASN A 145 10.03 -10.02 -28.50
C ASN A 145 9.46 -10.75 -27.27
N HIS A 146 9.27 -10.02 -26.18
CA HIS A 146 8.42 -10.46 -25.08
C HIS A 146 6.92 -10.32 -25.40
N VAL A 147 6.10 -11.04 -24.64
CA VAL A 147 4.65 -10.89 -24.52
C VAL A 147 4.33 -10.76 -23.03
N ILE A 148 3.71 -9.65 -22.62
CA ILE A 148 3.13 -9.52 -21.29
C ILE A 148 1.82 -10.32 -21.28
N LEU A 149 1.56 -11.11 -20.24
CA LEU A 149 0.34 -11.90 -20.17
C LEU A 149 -0.88 -10.97 -19.99
N PRO A 150 -2.06 -11.29 -20.57
CA PRO A 150 -3.19 -10.35 -20.60
C PRO A 150 -3.68 -9.83 -19.26
N GLN A 151 -3.57 -10.61 -18.18
CA GLN A 151 -3.92 -10.18 -16.83
C GLN A 151 -2.90 -9.21 -16.18
N PHE A 152 -1.76 -8.94 -16.84
CA PHE A 152 -0.69 -8.07 -16.35
C PHE A 152 -0.34 -6.92 -17.30
N TYR A 153 -1.18 -6.60 -18.29
CA TYR A 153 -0.95 -5.44 -19.18
C TYR A 153 -1.14 -4.10 -18.48
N TRP A 154 -0.19 -3.18 -18.63
CA TRP A 154 -0.41 -1.74 -18.46
C TRP A 154 -1.21 -1.21 -19.65
N LEU A 155 -2.54 -1.10 -19.45
CA LEU A 155 -3.47 -0.45 -20.37
C LEU A 155 -3.52 1.06 -20.12
N PRO A 156 -3.92 1.90 -21.11
CA PRO A 156 -4.05 3.34 -20.91
C PRO A 156 -5.09 3.68 -19.84
N GLY A 157 -4.65 4.23 -18.72
CA GLY A 157 -5.46 4.52 -17.53
C GLY A 157 -4.74 4.08 -16.26
N GLY A 158 -5.32 4.42 -15.09
CA GLY A 158 -4.77 3.99 -13.81
C GLY A 158 -5.04 2.50 -13.54
N ILE A 159 -3.99 1.79 -13.12
CA ILE A 159 -4.03 0.48 -12.45
C ILE A 159 -4.50 -0.70 -13.32
N TYR A 160 -3.59 -1.21 -14.16
CA TYR A 160 -3.56 -2.62 -14.57
C TYR A 160 -2.10 -3.02 -14.79
N GLY A 161 -1.62 -4.10 -14.19
CA GLY A 161 -0.26 -4.60 -14.44
C GLY A 161 0.48 -5.03 -13.18
N HIS A 162 1.46 -5.91 -13.36
CA HIS A 162 2.34 -6.37 -12.27
C HIS A 162 3.59 -5.47 -12.21
N ASP A 163 4.08 -5.10 -11.02
CA ASP A 163 5.23 -4.17 -10.89
C ASP A 163 6.44 -4.58 -11.73
N THR A 164 6.73 -5.89 -11.78
CA THR A 164 7.84 -6.45 -12.58
C THR A 164 7.75 -6.17 -14.09
N VAL A 165 6.63 -5.62 -14.59
CA VAL A 165 6.43 -5.23 -15.99
C VAL A 165 6.24 -3.71 -16.16
N TRP A 166 6.34 -2.93 -15.07
CA TRP A 166 6.25 -1.46 -15.10
C TRP A 166 7.37 -0.84 -15.95
N GLY A 167 7.00 -0.03 -16.94
CA GLY A 167 7.96 0.57 -17.88
C GLY A 167 8.69 -0.44 -18.79
N VAL A 168 8.26 -1.71 -18.83
CA VAL A 168 8.76 -2.71 -19.78
C VAL A 168 7.78 -2.78 -20.94
N ASN A 169 8.06 -2.05 -22.02
CA ASN A 169 7.14 -1.85 -23.14
C ASN A 169 7.56 -2.66 -24.36
N TYR A 170 8.86 -2.82 -24.55
CA TYR A 170 9.43 -3.62 -25.61
C TYR A 170 10.76 -4.23 -25.19
N LEU A 171 10.75 -5.53 -24.94
CA LEU A 171 11.97 -6.28 -24.66
C LEU A 171 12.37 -7.14 -25.86
N PHE A 172 13.54 -6.82 -26.40
CA PHE A 172 14.20 -7.51 -27.49
C PHE A 172 15.40 -8.28 -26.97
N GLY A 173 15.41 -9.60 -27.16
CA GLY A 173 16.51 -10.44 -26.66
C GLY A 173 17.86 -10.20 -27.35
N GLY A 174 17.88 -9.58 -28.53
CA GLY A 174 19.07 -9.50 -29.37
C GLY A 174 19.31 -10.77 -30.19
N SER A 175 20.08 -10.65 -31.27
CA SER A 175 20.30 -11.73 -32.25
C SER A 175 21.03 -12.97 -31.72
N ILE A 176 21.55 -12.89 -30.49
CA ILE A 176 22.30 -13.96 -29.80
C ILE A 176 21.74 -14.30 -28.40
N ASN A 177 20.53 -13.88 -28.03
CA ASN A 177 20.03 -14.13 -26.67
C ASN A 177 20.13 -15.60 -26.26
N THR A 178 20.66 -15.83 -25.07
CA THR A 178 20.53 -17.11 -24.37
C THR A 178 19.47 -16.98 -23.29
N MET A 179 18.38 -17.70 -23.51
CA MET A 179 17.34 -17.98 -22.51
C MET A 179 17.51 -19.42 -22.03
N VAL A 180 16.92 -19.77 -20.91
CA VAL A 180 16.78 -21.15 -20.44
C VAL A 180 15.42 -21.67 -20.92
N ALA A 181 15.40 -22.83 -21.55
CA ALA A 181 14.18 -23.46 -22.04
C ALA A 181 13.77 -24.65 -21.14
N ASP A 182 12.63 -25.27 -21.43
CA ASP A 182 12.08 -26.41 -20.67
C ASP A 182 11.91 -26.10 -19.16
N LEU A 183 11.48 -24.87 -18.83
CA LEU A 183 11.24 -24.44 -17.44
C LEU A 183 9.87 -24.89 -16.93
N GLU A 184 9.82 -25.65 -15.84
CA GLU A 184 8.61 -25.93 -15.06
C GLU A 184 8.55 -25.00 -13.82
N LEU A 185 7.36 -24.49 -13.49
CA LEU A 185 7.14 -23.64 -12.31
C LEU A 185 7.20 -24.45 -11.01
N VAL A 186 7.78 -23.85 -9.97
CA VAL A 186 7.80 -24.40 -8.60
C VAL A 186 6.75 -23.65 -7.77
N PRO A 187 5.60 -24.27 -7.40
CA PRO A 187 4.54 -23.58 -6.66
C PRO A 187 5.06 -22.95 -5.34
N PRO A 188 4.61 -21.74 -4.96
CA PRO A 188 3.49 -20.98 -5.54
C PRO A 188 3.84 -20.05 -6.73
N ALA A 189 4.98 -20.24 -7.40
CA ALA A 189 5.42 -19.34 -8.47
C ALA A 189 4.44 -19.21 -9.66
N TYR A 190 4.37 -18.01 -10.24
CA TYR A 190 3.59 -17.69 -11.44
C TYR A 190 4.38 -16.80 -12.43
N ILE A 191 3.94 -16.79 -13.69
CA ILE A 191 4.59 -16.06 -14.79
C ILE A 191 3.95 -14.69 -14.92
N THR A 192 4.74 -13.62 -15.11
CA THR A 192 4.24 -12.26 -15.40
C THR A 192 4.54 -11.82 -16.84
N MET A 193 5.63 -12.31 -17.42
CA MET A 193 6.00 -12.11 -18.83
C MET A 193 6.45 -13.42 -19.47
N GLU A 194 6.14 -13.60 -20.75
CA GLU A 194 6.62 -14.70 -21.60
C GLU A 194 7.43 -14.15 -22.78
N TRP A 195 8.19 -15.03 -23.43
CA TRP A 195 8.71 -14.78 -24.78
C TRP A 195 7.65 -15.13 -25.84
N GLU A 196 7.71 -14.55 -27.03
CA GLU A 196 6.81 -14.89 -28.16
C GLU A 196 6.77 -16.39 -28.54
N ASN A 197 7.74 -17.18 -28.08
CA ASN A 197 7.81 -18.64 -28.29
C ASN A 197 7.10 -19.46 -27.19
N GLY A 198 6.58 -18.82 -26.14
CA GLY A 198 5.89 -19.43 -25.00
C GLY A 198 6.81 -19.90 -23.86
N GLU A 199 8.11 -19.61 -23.89
CA GLU A 199 8.99 -19.83 -22.73
C GLU A 199 8.80 -18.70 -21.70
N PRO A 200 8.80 -18.99 -20.38
CA PRO A 200 8.67 -17.96 -19.36
C PRO A 200 9.81 -16.94 -19.44
N LEU A 201 9.49 -15.64 -19.43
CA LEU A 201 10.46 -14.54 -19.35
C LEU A 201 10.64 -14.08 -17.90
N THR A 202 9.57 -13.66 -17.23
CA THR A 202 9.64 -13.28 -15.81
C THR A 202 8.70 -14.16 -15.01
N VAL A 203 9.27 -14.82 -14.00
CA VAL A 203 8.58 -15.73 -13.09
C VAL A 203 8.80 -15.24 -11.68
N VAL A 204 7.73 -14.95 -10.97
CA VAL A 204 7.75 -14.42 -9.60
C VAL A 204 7.24 -15.49 -8.63
N ARG A 205 7.74 -15.45 -7.40
CA ARG A 205 7.29 -16.30 -6.30
C ARG A 205 7.27 -15.47 -5.03
N ASP A 206 6.05 -15.17 -4.60
CA ASP A 206 5.82 -14.61 -3.28
C ASP A 206 5.89 -15.70 -2.19
N SER A 207 6.02 -15.29 -0.95
CA SER A 207 5.92 -16.17 0.22
C SER A 207 4.58 -15.97 0.92
N VAL A 208 3.97 -17.06 1.39
CA VAL A 208 2.79 -16.99 2.28
C VAL A 208 3.17 -16.63 3.74
N ASP A 209 4.48 -16.64 4.03
CA ASP A 209 5.05 -16.15 5.28
C ASP A 209 5.83 -14.86 4.95
N PRO A 210 5.38 -13.68 5.41
CA PRO A 210 5.99 -12.40 5.07
C PRO A 210 7.39 -12.20 5.68
N SER A 211 7.86 -13.11 6.55
CA SER A 211 9.25 -13.10 7.04
C SER A 211 10.25 -13.77 6.08
N ILE A 212 9.77 -14.25 4.93
CA ILE A 212 10.59 -14.89 3.89
C ILE A 212 10.48 -14.06 2.61
N GLY A 213 11.62 -13.55 2.16
CA GLY A 213 11.71 -12.63 1.03
C GLY A 213 11.22 -13.22 -0.30
N ARG A 214 10.83 -12.31 -1.19
CA ARG A 214 10.36 -12.61 -2.54
C ARG A 214 11.48 -13.09 -3.46
N THR A 215 11.19 -14.04 -4.34
CA THR A 215 12.16 -14.48 -5.37
C THR A 215 11.61 -14.33 -6.80
N VAL A 216 12.49 -13.94 -7.72
CA VAL A 216 12.16 -13.74 -9.14
C VAL A 216 13.20 -14.39 -10.02
N VAL A 217 12.76 -14.98 -11.12
CA VAL A 217 13.61 -15.38 -12.25
C VAL A 217 13.31 -14.50 -13.45
N VAL A 218 14.36 -13.91 -14.02
CA VAL A 218 14.31 -13.12 -15.25
C VAL A 218 15.14 -13.83 -16.33
N ASN A 219 14.45 -14.51 -17.23
CA ASN A 219 14.97 -15.44 -18.23
C ASN A 219 15.51 -14.74 -19.49
N MET A 220 16.48 -13.87 -19.26
CA MET A 220 17.32 -13.25 -20.28
C MET A 220 18.79 -13.28 -19.84
N THR A 221 19.72 -13.07 -20.78
CA THR A 221 21.11 -12.84 -20.43
C THR A 221 21.35 -11.34 -20.17
N PRO A 222 21.80 -10.94 -18.97
CA PRO A 222 21.95 -9.53 -18.57
C PRO A 222 23.09 -8.75 -19.27
N VAL A 223 23.74 -9.32 -20.29
CA VAL A 223 24.93 -8.76 -20.94
C VAL A 223 24.63 -8.44 -22.42
N PRO A 224 24.77 -7.18 -22.87
CA PRO A 224 24.67 -6.81 -24.28
C PRO A 224 25.77 -7.46 -25.14
N ASP A 225 25.52 -7.69 -26.44
CA ASP A 225 26.54 -8.26 -27.35
C ASP A 225 27.79 -7.36 -27.47
N LEU A 226 28.96 -7.90 -27.12
CA LEU A 226 30.25 -7.23 -27.25
C LEU A 226 30.91 -7.42 -28.65
N VAL A 227 30.29 -8.17 -29.57
CA VAL A 227 30.90 -8.59 -30.84
C VAL A 227 30.62 -7.59 -31.98
N ASN A 228 31.25 -6.42 -31.90
CA ASN A 228 31.36 -5.35 -32.91
C ASN A 228 30.19 -4.34 -33.01
N VAL A 229 29.21 -4.39 -32.13
CA VAL A 229 28.25 -3.30 -31.91
C VAL A 229 28.60 -2.63 -30.57
N PRO A 230 28.46 -1.29 -30.39
CA PRO A 230 28.63 -0.68 -29.07
C PRO A 230 27.54 -1.19 -28.11
N PRO A 231 27.75 -1.21 -26.79
CA PRO A 231 26.73 -1.65 -25.82
C PRO A 231 25.51 -0.73 -25.93
N ARG A 232 24.46 -1.21 -26.60
CA ARG A 232 23.29 -0.42 -27.05
C ARG A 232 21.97 -1.19 -27.06
N GLU A 233 22.02 -2.49 -26.79
CA GLU A 233 20.83 -3.36 -26.80
C GLU A 233 20.09 -3.36 -25.45
N TRP A 234 20.49 -2.50 -24.51
CA TRP A 234 19.87 -2.35 -23.18
C TRP A 234 19.41 -0.92 -22.89
N THR A 235 19.88 0.12 -23.62
CA THR A 235 19.43 1.51 -23.44
C THR A 235 19.60 2.41 -24.69
N LEU A 236 18.50 3.07 -25.07
CA LEU A 236 18.40 4.48 -25.51
C LEU A 236 19.35 5.07 -26.59
N LEU A 237 19.78 4.33 -27.62
CA LEU A 237 20.21 4.96 -28.89
C LEU A 237 19.68 4.20 -30.12
N PRO A 238 18.53 4.61 -30.70
CA PRO A 238 17.97 3.94 -31.88
C PRO A 238 18.96 4.01 -33.05
N THR A 239 19.16 2.86 -33.71
CA THR A 239 19.79 2.80 -35.02
C THR A 239 18.73 2.43 -36.06
N PRO A 240 18.91 2.77 -37.35
CA PRO A 240 17.97 2.36 -38.40
C PRO A 240 17.82 0.84 -38.60
N GLU A 241 18.56 0.04 -37.84
CA GLU A 241 18.65 -1.42 -37.94
C GLU A 241 18.21 -2.13 -36.65
N HIS A 242 18.10 -1.43 -35.49
CA HIS A 242 17.71 -2.02 -34.19
C HIS A 242 16.94 -1.01 -33.31
N PRO A 243 15.73 -1.37 -32.81
CA PRO A 243 14.99 -0.59 -31.80
C PRO A 243 15.65 -0.65 -30.40
N PRO A 244 15.33 0.29 -29.48
CA PRO A 244 15.70 0.16 -28.06
C PRO A 244 14.99 -1.04 -27.40
N SER A 245 15.50 -1.52 -26.27
CA SER A 245 14.99 -2.69 -25.54
C SER A 245 15.02 -2.41 -24.04
N ASP A 246 13.92 -2.68 -23.34
CA ASP A 246 13.71 -2.34 -21.92
C ASP A 246 14.22 -3.44 -20.96
N GLY A 247 15.34 -4.08 -21.31
CA GLY A 247 15.95 -5.16 -20.51
C GLY A 247 16.50 -4.69 -19.17
N ASP A 248 16.95 -3.44 -19.11
CA ASP A 248 17.36 -2.74 -17.88
C ASP A 248 16.17 -2.59 -16.92
N ARG A 249 15.01 -2.17 -17.43
CA ARG A 249 13.76 -2.04 -16.66
C ARG A 249 13.22 -3.38 -16.21
N ALA A 250 13.26 -4.42 -17.05
CA ALA A 250 12.80 -5.75 -16.64
C ALA A 250 13.62 -6.34 -15.48
N LEU A 251 14.93 -6.07 -15.41
CA LEU A 251 15.73 -6.44 -14.24
C LEU A 251 15.56 -5.48 -13.06
N SER A 252 15.42 -4.18 -13.29
CA SER A 252 15.28 -3.23 -12.18
C SER A 252 13.93 -3.37 -11.50
N GLN A 253 12.83 -3.56 -12.23
CA GLN A 253 11.51 -3.82 -11.65
C GLN A 253 11.42 -5.18 -10.96
N ALA A 254 12.12 -6.20 -11.47
CA ALA A 254 12.24 -7.47 -10.76
C ALA A 254 12.92 -7.30 -9.39
N LEU A 255 13.98 -6.49 -9.29
CA LEU A 255 14.64 -6.18 -8.03
C LEU A 255 13.74 -5.35 -7.11
N VAL A 256 13.14 -4.26 -7.61
CA VAL A 256 12.25 -3.37 -6.84
C VAL A 256 11.06 -4.14 -6.26
N TRP A 257 10.41 -5.00 -7.05
CA TRP A 257 9.30 -5.84 -6.56
C TRP A 257 9.74 -6.82 -5.45
N THR A 258 10.99 -7.34 -5.51
CA THR A 258 11.52 -8.18 -4.43
C THR A 258 11.85 -7.43 -3.13
N LEU A 259 11.86 -6.10 -3.15
CA LEU A 259 12.05 -5.24 -1.97
C LEU A 259 10.73 -4.88 -1.26
N GLY A 260 9.58 -5.35 -1.76
CA GLY A 260 8.27 -4.94 -1.25
C GLY A 260 7.80 -3.56 -1.76
N ILE A 261 8.64 -2.84 -2.49
CA ILE A 261 8.37 -1.47 -2.96
C ILE A 261 7.40 -1.50 -4.13
N GLY A 262 6.13 -1.19 -3.86
CA GLY A 262 5.13 -0.91 -4.90
C GLY A 262 5.46 0.39 -5.64
N ARG A 263 5.15 0.46 -6.94
CA ARG A 263 5.23 1.72 -7.68
C ARG A 263 3.96 2.53 -7.46
N ILE A 264 4.08 3.70 -6.82
CA ILE A 264 2.96 4.63 -6.62
C ILE A 264 2.38 5.04 -8.00
N VAL A 265 1.18 4.55 -8.33
CA VAL A 265 0.45 4.94 -9.56
C VAL A 265 -0.36 6.22 -9.29
N GLY A 266 0.35 7.31 -9.00
CA GLY A 266 -0.24 8.62 -8.75
C GLY A 266 0.00 9.60 -9.89
N CYS A 267 -0.98 9.81 -10.76
CA CYS A 267 -1.04 11.03 -11.57
C CYS A 267 -1.47 12.21 -10.69
N TYR A 268 -0.57 12.68 -9.83
CA TYR A 268 -0.79 13.84 -8.96
C TYR A 268 -0.77 15.15 -9.76
N ASN A 269 -1.91 15.48 -10.39
CA ASN A 269 -2.24 16.84 -10.82
C ASN A 269 -3.16 17.48 -9.78
N THR A 270 -2.60 17.90 -8.63
CA THR A 270 -3.35 18.63 -7.60
C THR A 270 -3.65 20.09 -7.99
N TYR A 271 -2.90 20.67 -8.93
CA TYR A 271 -3.17 21.98 -9.51
C TYR A 271 -2.84 22.03 -11.01
N ALA A 272 -3.80 22.49 -11.83
CA ALA A 272 -3.63 22.70 -13.27
C ALA A 272 -3.77 24.18 -13.64
N THR A 273 -2.74 24.79 -14.24
CA THR A 273 -2.76 26.17 -14.76
C THR A 273 -1.93 26.31 -16.05
N GLN A 274 -2.52 26.83 -17.14
CA GLN A 274 -1.83 27.18 -18.40
C GLN A 274 -2.67 28.16 -19.27
N ASP A 275 -2.03 29.06 -20.05
CA ASP A 275 -2.68 30.01 -20.99
C ASP A 275 -3.17 29.29 -22.26
N PHE A 276 -4.47 29.03 -22.34
CA PHE A 276 -5.08 28.35 -23.49
C PHE A 276 -5.54 29.25 -24.64
N ASN A 277 -5.40 30.58 -24.54
CA ASN A 277 -5.83 31.49 -25.61
C ASN A 277 -4.67 32.08 -26.44
N CYS A 278 -3.42 31.70 -26.14
CA CYS A 278 -2.21 32.08 -26.89
C CYS A 278 -2.02 33.60 -27.02
N ASN A 279 -2.37 34.39 -26.00
CA ASN A 279 -2.19 35.85 -26.05
C ASN A 279 -0.73 36.28 -25.76
N GLY A 280 0.04 35.43 -25.08
CA GLY A 280 1.45 35.66 -24.76
C GLY A 280 1.70 36.45 -23.47
N ILE A 281 0.79 36.36 -22.49
CA ILE A 281 0.99 36.73 -21.09
C ILE A 281 1.75 35.58 -20.39
N ASP A 282 2.40 35.88 -19.26
CA ASP A 282 3.12 34.89 -18.46
C ASP A 282 2.16 34.10 -17.57
N VAL A 283 2.39 32.79 -17.40
CA VAL A 283 1.53 31.90 -16.59
C VAL A 283 1.33 32.42 -15.15
N SER A 284 2.30 33.15 -14.60
CA SER A 284 2.19 33.75 -13.27
C SER A 284 1.25 34.97 -13.16
N GLU A 285 0.72 35.48 -14.28
CA GLU A 285 -0.19 36.63 -14.34
C GLU A 285 -1.63 36.26 -14.77
N GLU A 286 -1.94 34.97 -14.94
CA GLU A 286 -3.26 34.46 -15.35
C GLU A 286 -4.23 34.24 -14.17
N ILE A 287 -5.54 34.26 -14.43
CA ILE A 287 -6.59 34.14 -13.40
C ILE A 287 -7.23 32.74 -13.49
N ALA A 288 -7.36 32.05 -12.35
CA ALA A 288 -7.99 30.73 -12.28
C ALA A 288 -9.45 30.72 -12.79
N ILE A 289 -9.87 29.58 -13.34
CA ILE A 289 -11.21 29.36 -13.89
C ILE A 289 -12.27 29.48 -12.79
N ASP A 290 -13.26 30.36 -12.98
CA ASP A 290 -14.40 30.49 -12.08
C ASP A 290 -15.44 29.38 -12.37
N VAL A 291 -15.27 28.25 -11.69
CA VAL A 291 -16.18 27.08 -11.77
C VAL A 291 -17.59 27.36 -11.22
N THR A 292 -17.89 28.59 -10.80
CA THR A 292 -19.24 29.01 -10.38
C THR A 292 -20.02 29.77 -11.46
N ASP A 293 -19.47 29.93 -12.67
CA ASP A 293 -20.17 30.56 -13.79
C ASP A 293 -21.37 29.71 -14.27
N PRO A 294 -22.60 30.27 -14.33
CA PRO A 294 -23.79 29.55 -14.79
C PRO A 294 -23.73 29.02 -16.24
N GLU A 295 -22.81 29.48 -17.09
CA GLU A 295 -22.67 28.92 -18.45
C GLU A 295 -22.01 27.51 -18.47
N CYS A 296 -21.42 27.05 -17.36
CA CYS A 296 -20.91 25.67 -17.20
C CYS A 296 -21.99 24.63 -16.80
N ASP A 297 -23.20 25.06 -16.47
CA ASP A 297 -24.29 24.20 -15.94
C ASP A 297 -25.31 23.79 -17.03
N ASP A 298 -25.18 24.31 -18.26
CA ASP A 298 -26.01 23.94 -19.41
C ASP A 298 -25.56 22.60 -20.02
N ARG A 299 -26.48 21.64 -20.09
CA ARG A 299 -26.25 20.29 -20.65
C ARG A 299 -27.09 20.05 -21.92
N ASP A 300 -26.54 19.28 -22.87
CA ASP A 300 -27.24 18.89 -24.10
C ASP A 300 -28.53 18.13 -23.74
N PRO A 301 -29.71 18.60 -24.18
CA PRO A 301 -31.00 18.00 -23.82
C PRO A 301 -31.27 16.58 -24.36
N TRP A 302 -30.41 16.03 -25.21
CA TRP A 302 -30.56 14.70 -25.81
C TRP A 302 -29.57 13.67 -25.28
N THR A 303 -28.40 14.08 -24.82
CA THR A 303 -27.38 13.17 -24.25
C THR A 303 -27.21 13.32 -22.74
N GLY A 304 -27.48 14.50 -22.17
CA GLY A 304 -27.21 14.79 -20.75
C GLY A 304 -25.76 15.19 -20.45
N GLU A 305 -24.95 15.46 -21.46
CA GLU A 305 -23.55 15.89 -21.33
C GLU A 305 -23.41 17.42 -21.36
N PRO A 306 -22.35 18.01 -20.77
CA PRO A 306 -22.07 19.44 -20.89
C PRO A 306 -21.95 19.88 -22.37
N VAL A 307 -22.39 21.10 -22.69
CA VAL A 307 -22.29 21.61 -24.07
C VAL A 307 -20.85 22.04 -24.36
N ASP A 308 -20.26 21.52 -25.46
CA ASP A 308 -18.95 21.93 -25.97
C ASP A 308 -18.83 23.47 -26.08
N ASN A 309 -18.11 24.07 -25.14
CA ASN A 309 -17.48 25.38 -25.29
C ASN A 309 -15.97 25.20 -25.50
N ASN A 310 -15.36 26.17 -26.18
CA ASN A 310 -14.22 25.90 -27.04
C ASN A 310 -12.86 26.04 -26.31
N ASP A 311 -12.77 25.59 -25.06
CA ASP A 311 -11.77 26.06 -24.08
C ASP A 311 -11.04 24.94 -23.30
N TYR A 312 -10.93 23.74 -23.89
CA TYR A 312 -10.20 22.61 -23.29
C TYR A 312 -9.09 22.08 -24.22
N TYR A 313 -7.84 22.13 -23.77
CA TYR A 313 -6.76 21.25 -24.22
C TYR A 313 -5.67 21.10 -23.13
N TYR A 314 -4.64 20.28 -23.37
CA TYR A 314 -3.55 19.99 -22.41
C TYR A 314 -2.20 19.89 -23.14
N ASP A 315 -1.12 20.41 -22.53
CA ASP A 315 0.26 20.22 -23.02
C ASP A 315 0.93 19.03 -22.31
N TYR A 316 1.38 18.05 -23.09
CA TYR A 316 1.94 16.78 -22.61
C TYR A 316 3.48 16.68 -22.77
N GLU A 317 4.15 17.68 -23.37
CA GLU A 317 5.56 17.49 -23.82
C GLU A 317 6.62 17.74 -22.72
N THR A 318 6.22 18.27 -21.54
CA THR A 318 7.19 18.76 -20.52
C THR A 318 7.27 17.91 -19.24
N TRP A 319 6.33 17.00 -18.96
CA TRP A 319 6.22 16.30 -17.65
C TRP A 319 6.09 14.76 -17.74
N GLY A 320 6.96 14.12 -18.54
CA GLY A 320 7.42 12.75 -18.25
C GLY A 320 6.55 11.55 -18.67
N CYS A 321 5.35 11.74 -19.21
CA CYS A 321 4.51 10.60 -19.64
C CYS A 321 4.92 10.04 -21.02
N GLN A 322 5.41 8.80 -21.06
CA GLN A 322 5.44 7.98 -22.29
C GLN A 322 4.26 7.02 -22.28
N PHE A 323 3.30 7.14 -23.20
CA PHE A 323 2.96 6.13 -24.23
C PHE A 323 1.69 6.46 -25.05
N PHE A 324 1.54 5.69 -26.13
CA PHE A 324 0.77 5.84 -27.37
C PHE A 324 -0.73 6.23 -27.28
N LEU A 325 -1.13 7.20 -28.12
CA LEU A 325 -2.50 7.30 -28.64
C LEU A 325 -2.70 6.31 -29.80
N ALA A 326 -3.29 5.16 -29.52
CA ALA A 326 -3.78 4.25 -30.56
C ALA A 326 -5.25 4.56 -30.89
N GLY A 327 -5.51 5.52 -31.80
CA GLY A 327 -6.88 5.82 -32.22
C GLY A 327 -7.02 6.95 -33.24
N ASP A 328 -6.69 8.17 -32.83
CA ASP A 328 -7.17 9.39 -33.51
C ASP A 328 -6.05 10.30 -34.04
N ASP A 329 -5.69 10.11 -35.32
CA ASP A 329 -5.12 11.17 -36.16
C ASP A 329 -6.27 12.08 -36.64
N ILE A 330 -6.33 13.29 -36.11
CA ILE A 330 -7.20 14.38 -36.61
C ILE A 330 -6.35 15.58 -37.08
N ASP A 331 -5.43 15.37 -38.03
CA ASP A 331 -4.75 16.49 -38.73
C ASP A 331 -4.42 16.23 -40.22
N THR A 332 -5.04 15.24 -40.88
CA THR A 332 -4.87 15.04 -42.35
C THR A 332 -5.40 16.20 -43.25
N ASN A 333 -4.71 17.36 -43.31
CA ASN A 333 -4.72 18.29 -44.44
C ASN A 333 -3.67 19.44 -44.40
N THR A 334 -2.42 19.18 -44.80
CA THR A 334 -1.71 20.09 -45.72
C THR A 334 -1.01 19.33 -46.85
N GLY A 335 -1.53 19.44 -48.08
CA GLY A 335 -1.08 18.60 -49.19
C GLY A 335 0.14 19.13 -49.95
N MET A 336 1.21 18.34 -50.02
CA MET A 336 2.12 18.22 -51.18
C MET A 336 2.84 16.85 -51.20
N GLU A 337 2.50 16.01 -52.19
CA GLU A 337 3.17 14.80 -52.76
C GLU A 337 4.17 13.92 -51.93
N PRO A 338 4.16 12.58 -52.14
CA PRO A 338 4.53 11.62 -51.10
C PRO A 338 6.01 11.17 -51.09
N SER A 339 6.59 11.05 -49.90
CA SER A 339 7.72 10.14 -49.66
C SER A 339 7.84 9.70 -48.19
N TYR A 340 7.32 8.51 -47.88
CA TYR A 340 7.64 7.63 -46.75
C TYR A 340 7.55 8.22 -45.32
N GLY A 341 6.39 7.99 -44.71
CA GLY A 341 6.12 8.07 -43.27
C GLY A 341 5.04 7.05 -42.89
N ASP A 342 5.24 5.79 -43.28
CA ASP A 342 4.40 4.61 -42.97
C ASP A 342 5.27 3.34 -43.13
N LEU A 343 4.97 2.30 -42.35
CA LEU A 343 5.79 1.19 -41.80
C LEU A 343 6.10 1.46 -40.31
N LEU A 344 5.57 0.70 -39.34
CA LEU A 344 5.26 -0.74 -39.36
C LEU A 344 3.87 -1.09 -38.79
N LEU A 345 3.20 -2.07 -39.43
CA LEU A 345 1.99 -2.76 -38.95
C LEU A 345 2.37 -4.13 -38.37
N GLY A 346 1.76 -4.50 -37.24
CA GLY A 346 2.06 -5.71 -36.43
C GLY A 346 1.58 -7.08 -36.97
N ALA A 347 1.39 -8.05 -36.05
CA ALA A 347 0.65 -9.30 -36.29
C ALA A 347 0.24 -10.03 -34.99
N ASP A 348 -0.95 -10.63 -34.98
CA ASP A 348 -1.46 -11.56 -33.96
C ASP A 348 -1.15 -13.03 -34.33
N PRO A 349 -1.08 -13.97 -33.37
CA PRO A 349 -1.10 -15.40 -33.68
C PRO A 349 -2.07 -16.28 -32.84
N MET A 350 -3.39 -16.19 -33.02
CA MET A 350 -4.30 -17.35 -32.84
C MET A 350 -5.24 -17.59 -34.03
N ASN A 351 -4.75 -18.34 -35.02
CA ASN A 351 -5.54 -18.90 -36.11
C ASN A 351 -5.53 -20.44 -36.07
N LEU A 352 -6.67 -21.05 -35.67
CA LEU A 352 -6.87 -22.49 -35.71
C LEU A 352 -7.93 -22.90 -36.74
N ASP A 353 -7.40 -23.38 -37.87
CA ASP A 353 -7.92 -24.27 -38.91
C ASP A 353 -9.40 -24.23 -39.35
N SER A 354 -9.54 -24.27 -40.67
CA SER A 354 -10.80 -24.34 -41.42
C SER A 354 -11.29 -25.78 -41.62
N THR A 355 -12.59 -26.04 -41.41
CA THR A 355 -13.57 -26.50 -42.43
C THR A 355 -14.81 -27.19 -41.83
N ILE A 356 -16.02 -26.71 -42.16
CA ILE A 356 -17.11 -27.48 -42.82
C ILE A 356 -18.41 -26.63 -42.98
N CYS A 357 -18.83 -26.46 -44.24
CA CYS A 357 -20.19 -26.27 -44.81
C CYS A 357 -21.19 -25.17 -44.33
N ASP A 358 -21.45 -24.24 -45.27
CA ASP A 358 -22.77 -23.79 -45.79
C ASP A 358 -23.83 -23.08 -44.89
N GLY A 359 -24.10 -21.80 -45.20
CA GLY A 359 -25.47 -21.23 -45.12
C GLY A 359 -25.61 -19.76 -44.64
N PRO A 360 -26.18 -18.84 -45.46
CA PRO A 360 -26.57 -17.48 -45.04
C PRO A 360 -28.12 -17.33 -44.91
N PRO A 361 -28.69 -16.14 -44.63
CA PRO A 361 -28.55 -15.35 -43.40
C PRO A 361 -29.94 -14.98 -42.78
N VAL A 362 -29.95 -14.49 -41.53
CA VAL A 362 -31.09 -13.79 -40.89
C VAL A 362 -30.48 -12.81 -39.89
N GLY A 363 -30.97 -11.59 -39.66
CA GLY A 363 -32.06 -10.84 -40.30
C GLY A 363 -32.39 -9.64 -39.41
N ASP A 364 -32.18 -8.44 -39.95
CA ASP A 364 -32.36 -7.12 -39.33
C ASP A 364 -33.71 -6.94 -38.60
N ILE A 365 -33.66 -6.41 -37.37
CA ILE A 365 -34.78 -5.73 -36.71
C ILE A 365 -34.27 -4.38 -36.21
N THR A 366 -34.85 -3.32 -36.75
CA THR A 366 -34.70 -1.94 -36.32
C THR A 366 -35.94 -1.46 -35.57
N VAL A 367 -35.65 -0.60 -34.59
CA VAL A 367 -36.43 0.33 -33.76
C VAL A 367 -37.94 0.55 -34.06
N ASP A 368 -38.66 0.74 -32.95
CA ASP A 368 -39.99 1.34 -32.84
C ASP A 368 -39.98 2.86 -33.17
N ASP A 369 -41.01 3.33 -33.87
CA ASP A 369 -41.38 4.75 -34.03
C ASP A 369 -42.81 4.87 -34.60
N ASP A 370 -43.82 4.94 -33.71
CA ASP A 370 -44.65 6.16 -33.62
C ASP A 370 -45.59 6.19 -32.41
N GLY A 371 -45.34 7.15 -31.51
CA GLY A 371 -46.24 7.41 -30.38
C GLY A 371 -47.47 8.23 -30.77
N ASP A 372 -48.66 7.64 -30.72
CA ASP A 372 -49.91 8.38 -30.54
C ASP A 372 -50.84 7.77 -29.47
N GLY A 373 -51.76 8.58 -28.95
CA GLY A 373 -52.47 8.29 -27.71
C GLY A 373 -53.98 8.12 -27.85
N HIS A 374 -54.55 7.39 -26.88
CA HIS A 374 -55.98 7.21 -26.56
C HIS A 374 -56.79 6.13 -27.34
N PRO A 375 -57.89 5.61 -26.74
CA PRO A 375 -58.20 4.17 -26.84
C PRO A 375 -59.67 3.82 -27.21
N GLU A 376 -59.87 2.86 -28.11
CA GLU A 376 -61.17 2.17 -28.35
C GLU A 376 -60.85 0.68 -28.62
N ASP A 377 -61.31 -0.30 -27.81
CA ASP A 377 -62.64 -0.97 -27.82
C ASP A 377 -62.72 -2.05 -28.94
N GLU A 378 -63.54 -3.11 -28.98
CA GLU A 378 -64.45 -3.81 -28.08
C GLU A 378 -64.90 -5.07 -28.88
N ASN A 379 -65.09 -6.25 -28.25
CA ASN A 379 -65.73 -7.47 -28.82
C ASN A 379 -64.98 -8.21 -29.97
N GLY A 380 -64.81 -9.54 -30.01
CA GLY A 380 -65.29 -10.61 -29.15
C GLY A 380 -65.69 -11.88 -29.95
N ASN A 381 -65.33 -13.07 -29.42
CA ASN A 381 -65.83 -14.43 -29.74
C ASN A 381 -65.26 -15.23 -30.95
N GLY A 382 -65.06 -16.55 -30.71
CA GLY A 382 -64.99 -17.61 -31.74
C GLY A 382 -63.79 -18.57 -31.59
N ILE A 383 -63.74 -19.51 -30.63
CA ILE A 383 -64.45 -20.82 -30.52
C ILE A 383 -63.96 -21.91 -31.52
N LEU A 384 -63.67 -23.10 -30.95
CA LEU A 384 -63.61 -24.50 -31.46
C LEU A 384 -62.23 -25.17 -31.22
N GLY A 385 -62.09 -26.33 -30.55
CA GLY A 385 -63.05 -27.14 -29.78
C GLY A 385 -62.68 -28.64 -29.69
N GLU A 386 -62.90 -29.26 -28.51
CA GLU A 386 -62.88 -30.71 -28.18
C GLU A 386 -61.49 -31.42 -28.28
N ILE A 387 -61.14 -32.43 -27.45
CA ILE A 387 -61.91 -33.55 -26.89
C ILE A 387 -61.52 -33.86 -25.41
N ASP A 388 -62.52 -34.22 -24.59
CA ASP A 388 -62.45 -34.80 -23.22
C ASP A 388 -63.10 -36.21 -23.24
N PRO A 389 -62.79 -37.19 -22.33
CA PRO A 389 -63.71 -37.42 -21.20
C PRO A 389 -63.17 -38.09 -19.89
N LEU A 390 -63.80 -37.69 -18.76
CA LEU A 390 -64.03 -38.40 -17.45
C LEU A 390 -62.94 -38.31 -16.36
N SER A 391 -63.23 -37.98 -15.08
CA SER A 391 -64.49 -37.68 -14.32
C SER A 391 -64.15 -36.85 -13.04
N GLY A 392 -65.02 -36.27 -12.18
CA GLY A 392 -66.44 -36.50 -11.81
C GLY A 392 -66.54 -37.34 -10.51
N LEU A 393 -67.29 -37.02 -9.44
CA LEU A 393 -68.53 -36.21 -9.24
C LEU A 393 -68.61 -35.55 -7.83
N PHE A 394 -69.22 -34.33 -7.77
CA PHE A 394 -70.11 -33.73 -6.74
C PHE A 394 -69.83 -33.74 -5.21
N GLU A 395 -69.51 -32.53 -4.69
CA GLU A 395 -70.34 -31.60 -3.86
C GLU A 395 -71.23 -32.03 -2.66
N ASP A 396 -71.23 -31.12 -1.67
CA ASP A 396 -72.21 -30.77 -0.62
C ASP A 396 -72.48 -31.68 0.60
N CYS A 397 -72.17 -31.12 1.79
CA CYS A 397 -73.03 -31.16 2.99
C CYS A 397 -72.67 -30.00 3.95
N ASP A 398 -73.62 -29.07 4.16
CA ASP A 398 -73.65 -28.11 5.27
C ASP A 398 -75.13 -27.99 5.72
N ASP A 399 -75.48 -28.51 6.90
CA ASP A 399 -76.79 -28.30 7.56
C ASP A 399 -76.71 -28.69 9.06
N ASP A 400 -77.10 -27.78 9.95
CA ASP A 400 -77.24 -27.98 11.40
C ASP A 400 -78.59 -28.67 11.73
N ASP A 401 -78.59 -29.80 12.47
CA ASP A 401 -79.42 -29.96 13.69
C ASP A 401 -79.38 -31.38 14.34
N ILE A 402 -79.21 -31.38 15.68
CA ILE A 402 -79.83 -32.29 16.69
C ILE A 402 -79.54 -33.82 16.63
N GLY A 403 -78.90 -34.38 17.67
CA GLY A 403 -78.91 -35.85 17.85
C GLY A 403 -78.18 -36.54 19.02
N LEU A 404 -78.36 -36.10 20.28
CA LEU A 404 -78.06 -36.79 21.57
C LEU A 404 -77.72 -38.32 21.60
N ASN A 405 -76.91 -38.69 22.61
CA ASN A 405 -76.54 -40.05 23.12
C ASN A 405 -75.38 -40.73 22.35
N SER A 406 -74.42 -41.47 22.93
CA SER A 406 -74.08 -41.85 24.33
C SER A 406 -72.75 -42.66 24.31
N GLU A 407 -71.91 -42.76 25.35
CA GLU A 407 -72.06 -42.36 26.77
C GLU A 407 -70.75 -41.77 27.38
N ILE A 408 -70.19 -42.33 28.47
CA ILE A 408 -68.91 -41.95 29.13
C ILE A 408 -68.03 -43.21 29.27
N GLY A 409 -66.71 -43.10 29.09
CA GLY A 409 -65.78 -44.24 29.12
C GLY A 409 -65.66 -44.95 30.49
N THR A 410 -65.24 -46.21 30.48
CA THR A 410 -64.73 -46.94 31.66
C THR A 410 -63.95 -48.19 31.23
N CYS A 411 -62.61 -48.14 31.27
CA CYS A 411 -61.77 -49.35 31.25
C CYS A 411 -60.47 -49.24 32.07
N CYS A 412 -60.52 -48.66 33.27
CA CYS A 412 -59.42 -48.81 34.22
C CYS A 412 -59.94 -48.96 35.66
N PHE A 413 -60.01 -50.20 36.17
CA PHE A 413 -60.32 -50.49 37.57
C PHE A 413 -59.47 -51.64 38.13
N LEU A 414 -58.34 -51.26 38.73
CA LEU A 414 -57.72 -52.04 39.79
C LEU A 414 -58.61 -52.03 41.04
N GLY A 415 -58.96 -53.20 41.57
CA GLY A 415 -59.60 -53.34 42.89
C GLY A 415 -60.94 -54.08 42.87
N GLY A 416 -60.91 -55.36 43.23
CA GLY A 416 -62.06 -56.27 43.03
C GLY A 416 -63.30 -56.01 43.89
N VAL A 417 -64.47 -56.22 43.28
CA VAL A 417 -65.75 -56.46 43.97
C VAL A 417 -66.42 -57.71 43.38
N THR A 418 -66.85 -58.64 44.22
CA THR A 418 -67.56 -59.86 43.80
C THR A 418 -69.07 -59.73 43.99
N VAL A 419 -69.86 -59.82 42.91
CA VAL A 419 -71.31 -60.12 43.00
C VAL A 419 -71.73 -61.13 41.92
N TYR A 420 -72.64 -62.04 42.28
CA TYR A 420 -73.07 -63.21 41.51
C TYR A 420 -74.08 -62.87 40.40
N GLY A 421 -73.98 -63.48 39.20
CA GLY A 421 -75.01 -63.22 38.18
C GLY A 421 -75.00 -63.91 36.80
N SER A 422 -74.59 -65.17 36.65
CA SER A 422 -75.04 -66.08 35.55
C SER A 422 -75.30 -65.51 34.13
N SER A 423 -74.25 -65.15 33.39
CA SER A 423 -74.10 -65.57 31.98
C SER A 423 -72.67 -65.32 31.49
N THR A 424 -71.99 -66.37 31.02
CA THR A 424 -70.69 -66.23 30.34
C THR A 424 -70.91 -65.65 28.95
N ALA A 425 -70.96 -64.33 28.87
CA ALA A 425 -70.60 -63.58 27.68
C ALA A 425 -69.32 -62.82 28.02
N SER A 426 -68.18 -63.49 27.84
CA SER A 426 -66.91 -62.78 27.71
C SER A 426 -66.97 -62.11 26.34
N LEU A 427 -67.36 -60.83 26.30
CA LEU A 427 -66.85 -59.98 25.24
C LEU A 427 -65.35 -59.78 25.58
N SER A 428 -64.53 -60.70 25.09
CA SER A 428 -63.21 -60.30 24.61
C SER A 428 -63.55 -59.48 23.38
N CYS A 429 -63.57 -58.16 23.52
CA CYS A 429 -63.38 -57.31 22.36
C CYS A 429 -61.93 -57.56 21.97
N ASP A 430 -61.74 -58.15 20.79
CA ASP A 430 -60.40 -58.38 20.27
C ASP A 430 -59.82 -57.02 19.92
N ASN A 431 -58.84 -56.54 20.70
CA ASN A 431 -58.24 -55.23 20.49
C ASN A 431 -57.22 -55.23 19.34
N CYS A 432 -56.85 -56.40 18.81
CA CYS A 432 -56.18 -56.55 17.52
C CYS A 432 -56.91 -57.57 16.62
N PRO A 433 -58.04 -57.21 15.98
CA PRO A 433 -58.90 -58.15 15.23
C PRO A 433 -58.23 -58.94 14.09
N TYR A 434 -57.04 -58.52 13.65
CA TYR A 434 -56.27 -59.14 12.56
C TYR A 434 -54.98 -59.82 13.03
N ASP A 435 -54.51 -59.54 14.26
CA ASP A 435 -53.21 -59.93 14.78
C ASP A 435 -53.33 -60.69 16.10
N TYR A 436 -52.72 -61.88 16.17
CA TYR A 436 -52.95 -62.80 17.28
C TYR A 436 -52.24 -62.38 18.57
N ASN A 437 -52.91 -61.55 19.39
CA ASN A 437 -52.43 -61.03 20.68
C ASN A 437 -53.20 -61.65 21.87
N PRO A 438 -52.94 -62.92 22.26
CA PRO A 438 -53.77 -63.66 23.23
C PRO A 438 -53.75 -63.10 24.66
N GLU A 439 -52.84 -62.17 24.96
CA GLU A 439 -52.77 -61.47 26.26
C GLU A 439 -53.60 -60.18 26.27
N GLN A 440 -54.01 -59.68 25.10
CA GLN A 440 -54.82 -58.47 24.90
C GLN A 440 -54.25 -57.28 25.70
N ALA A 441 -52.93 -57.11 25.60
CA ALA A 441 -52.24 -55.96 26.15
C ALA A 441 -52.71 -54.70 25.42
N ASP A 442 -52.80 -53.63 26.20
CA ASP A 442 -53.30 -52.29 25.91
C ASP A 442 -52.74 -51.45 27.07
N ARG A 443 -51.73 -50.61 26.79
CA ARG A 443 -50.85 -50.04 27.82
C ARG A 443 -51.21 -48.60 28.15
N ASP A 444 -51.41 -47.81 27.11
CA ASP A 444 -51.89 -46.43 27.10
C ASP A 444 -53.41 -46.35 27.40
N CYS A 445 -54.18 -47.42 27.11
CA CYS A 445 -55.62 -47.59 27.35
C CYS A 445 -56.55 -46.90 26.32
N ASP A 446 -56.16 -46.78 25.04
CA ASP A 446 -57.01 -46.21 23.98
C ASP A 446 -58.05 -47.20 23.39
N ALA A 447 -57.87 -48.51 23.65
CA ALA A 447 -58.64 -49.67 23.17
C ALA A 447 -58.24 -50.30 21.82
N ILE A 448 -57.11 -49.89 21.24
CA ILE A 448 -56.25 -50.71 20.37
C ILE A 448 -55.40 -51.61 21.31
N GLY A 449 -54.43 -52.36 20.81
CA GLY A 449 -53.57 -53.17 21.69
C GLY A 449 -52.14 -53.22 21.20
N ASP A 450 -51.18 -53.37 22.12
CA ASP A 450 -49.70 -53.30 21.93
C ASP A 450 -49.13 -54.02 20.69
N MET A 451 -49.87 -54.93 20.05
CA MET A 451 -49.45 -55.71 18.88
C MET A 451 -49.90 -55.16 17.53
N CYS A 452 -50.87 -54.27 17.50
CA CYS A 452 -51.43 -53.63 16.30
C CYS A 452 -51.60 -52.13 16.48
N ASP A 453 -50.95 -51.61 17.52
CA ASP A 453 -50.89 -50.21 17.91
C ASP A 453 -49.56 -49.62 17.43
N ASN A 454 -49.60 -48.51 16.71
CA ASN A 454 -48.43 -47.76 16.24
C ASN A 454 -47.92 -46.70 17.24
N CYS A 455 -48.61 -46.48 18.38
CA CYS A 455 -48.15 -45.65 19.49
C CYS A 455 -48.40 -46.31 20.86
N VAL A 456 -47.72 -47.44 21.11
CA VAL A 456 -47.91 -48.32 22.29
C VAL A 456 -47.81 -47.66 23.68
N ASP A 457 -47.34 -46.42 23.79
CA ASP A 457 -47.26 -45.65 25.03
C ASP A 457 -48.12 -44.35 25.02
N ASP A 458 -48.75 -43.97 23.90
CA ASP A 458 -49.46 -42.68 23.68
C ASP A 458 -50.81 -42.82 22.94
N LEU A 459 -51.88 -42.31 23.58
CA LEU A 459 -53.30 -42.47 23.17
C LEU A 459 -53.62 -42.03 21.72
N ASN A 460 -53.86 -42.98 20.78
CA ASN A 460 -54.13 -42.66 19.37
C ASN A 460 -55.15 -43.59 18.64
N THR A 461 -56.42 -43.48 19.00
CA THR A 461 -57.51 -44.38 18.51
C THR A 461 -57.78 -44.43 17.00
N ASP A 462 -57.21 -43.53 16.20
CA ASP A 462 -57.32 -43.52 14.74
C ASP A 462 -56.15 -44.22 14.04
N GLN A 463 -55.05 -44.45 14.75
CA GLN A 463 -53.84 -45.12 14.27
C GLN A 463 -53.26 -44.42 13.02
N ASP A 464 -53.33 -43.09 12.99
CA ASP A 464 -52.84 -42.33 11.84
C ASP A 464 -51.30 -42.46 11.70
N ASN A 465 -50.87 -42.75 10.48
CA ASN A 465 -49.49 -42.76 10.00
C ASN A 465 -49.57 -42.27 8.54
N ILE A 466 -49.84 -40.97 8.40
CA ILE A 466 -49.86 -40.26 7.13
C ILE A 466 -49.19 -38.91 7.36
N CYS A 467 -48.02 -38.72 6.78
CA CYS A 467 -47.33 -37.43 6.78
C CYS A 467 -48.26 -36.36 6.17
N PRO A 468 -48.61 -35.28 6.91
CA PRO A 468 -49.55 -34.26 6.45
C PRO A 468 -49.09 -33.54 5.16
N ALA A 469 -47.78 -33.43 4.95
CA ALA A 469 -47.20 -32.77 3.78
C ALA A 469 -47.26 -33.61 2.49
N THR A 470 -47.18 -34.95 2.59
CA THR A 470 -47.12 -35.84 1.40
C THR A 470 -48.42 -36.60 1.15
N GLY A 471 -49.24 -36.83 2.18
CA GLY A 471 -50.43 -37.68 2.10
C GLY A 471 -50.11 -39.18 2.02
N PHE A 472 -48.88 -39.58 2.37
CA PHE A 472 -48.45 -40.98 2.45
C PHE A 472 -47.77 -41.26 3.79
N PRO A 473 -47.74 -42.52 4.25
CA PRO A 473 -46.82 -42.96 5.31
C PRO A 473 -45.37 -42.68 4.91
N ASP A 474 -44.56 -42.27 5.89
CA ASP A 474 -43.11 -42.05 5.82
C ASP A 474 -42.33 -43.38 5.61
N GLY A 475 -42.79 -44.46 6.27
CA GLY A 475 -42.32 -45.83 6.10
C GLY A 475 -41.73 -46.53 7.32
N ASP A 476 -41.71 -45.91 8.52
CA ASP A 476 -41.10 -46.51 9.72
C ASP A 476 -42.03 -47.34 10.62
N PHE A 477 -43.35 -47.19 10.44
CA PHE A 477 -44.46 -47.80 11.19
C PHE A 477 -44.79 -47.19 12.57
N ILE A 478 -44.29 -46.00 12.93
CA ILE A 478 -44.68 -45.23 14.12
C ILE A 478 -45.96 -44.40 13.81
N GLY A 479 -46.76 -44.03 14.81
CA GLY A 479 -47.96 -43.22 14.60
C GLY A 479 -47.72 -41.72 14.78
N VAL A 480 -48.45 -40.87 14.03
CA VAL A 480 -48.32 -39.39 14.07
C VAL A 480 -48.46 -38.79 15.48
N ALA A 481 -49.10 -39.51 16.41
CA ALA A 481 -49.29 -39.07 17.79
C ALA A 481 -48.04 -39.21 18.68
N CYS A 482 -47.08 -40.06 18.29
CA CYS A 482 -45.85 -40.38 19.04
C CYS A 482 -44.58 -40.30 18.17
N ASP A 483 -44.73 -39.93 16.89
CA ASP A 483 -43.65 -39.79 15.93
C ASP A 483 -43.03 -38.38 16.00
N ASN A 484 -41.79 -38.27 16.47
CA ASN A 484 -41.03 -37.02 16.51
C ASN A 484 -40.45 -36.60 15.15
N CYS A 485 -40.61 -37.41 14.09
CA CYS A 485 -40.32 -37.04 12.70
C CYS A 485 -41.43 -37.49 11.72
N ILE A 486 -42.67 -37.04 11.95
CA ILE A 486 -43.94 -37.23 11.19
C ILE A 486 -43.84 -37.45 9.65
N CYS A 487 -42.79 -36.96 8.99
CA CYS A 487 -42.57 -37.05 7.54
C CYS A 487 -41.22 -37.66 7.10
N ALA A 488 -40.38 -38.15 8.02
CA ALA A 488 -39.05 -38.68 7.75
C ALA A 488 -38.76 -39.92 8.64
N PRO A 489 -38.63 -41.13 8.06
CA PRO A 489 -38.66 -42.39 8.82
C PRO A 489 -37.50 -42.58 9.81
N ASN A 490 -37.81 -42.58 11.11
CA ASN A 490 -36.87 -42.75 12.22
C ASN A 490 -37.41 -43.74 13.30
N PRO A 491 -37.44 -45.05 13.02
CA PRO A 491 -38.07 -46.04 13.91
C PRO A 491 -37.38 -46.27 15.27
N ASP A 492 -36.27 -45.58 15.56
CA ASP A 492 -35.64 -45.50 16.87
C ASP A 492 -36.02 -44.26 17.70
N GLN A 493 -36.69 -43.27 17.08
CA GLN A 493 -37.28 -42.10 17.73
C GLN A 493 -36.30 -41.40 18.69
N SER A 494 -35.05 -41.22 18.21
CA SER A 494 -34.04 -40.50 18.97
C SER A 494 -34.25 -38.99 18.86
N ASP A 495 -33.94 -38.33 19.96
CA ASP A 495 -34.04 -36.90 20.25
C ASP A 495 -32.96 -36.68 21.32
N LEU A 496 -31.92 -35.90 20.98
CA LEU A 496 -30.69 -35.81 21.77
C LEU A 496 -30.64 -34.60 22.71
N ASP A 497 -31.47 -33.58 22.46
CA ASP A 497 -31.55 -32.35 23.27
C ASP A 497 -32.91 -32.15 23.99
N ASP A 498 -33.82 -33.12 23.86
CA ASP A 498 -35.17 -33.20 24.45
C ASP A 498 -36.12 -32.08 23.96
N ASP A 499 -36.06 -31.66 22.68
CA ASP A 499 -36.90 -30.61 22.10
C ASP A 499 -38.25 -31.07 21.48
N ALA A 500 -38.40 -32.39 21.30
CA ALA A 500 -39.53 -33.09 20.68
C ALA A 500 -39.56 -33.11 19.13
N VAL A 501 -38.50 -32.68 18.46
CA VAL A 501 -38.15 -33.01 17.08
C VAL A 501 -37.09 -34.12 17.11
N GLY A 502 -37.17 -35.11 16.23
CA GLY A 502 -36.21 -36.22 16.23
C GLY A 502 -34.93 -35.94 15.47
N ASP A 503 -33.81 -36.55 15.87
CA ASP A 503 -32.45 -36.37 15.28
C ASP A 503 -32.38 -36.55 13.74
N THR A 504 -33.42 -37.13 13.13
CA THR A 504 -33.53 -37.40 11.67
C THR A 504 -34.18 -36.27 10.88
N CYS A 505 -34.92 -35.40 11.55
CA CYS A 505 -35.62 -34.25 10.96
C CYS A 505 -35.35 -32.93 11.69
N ASP A 506 -34.56 -32.97 12.76
CA ASP A 506 -34.05 -31.83 13.50
C ASP A 506 -32.84 -31.20 12.78
N ASN A 507 -32.93 -29.90 12.48
CA ASN A 507 -31.86 -29.10 11.88
C ASN A 507 -30.84 -28.57 12.91
N CYS A 508 -31.00 -28.85 14.20
CA CYS A 508 -30.07 -28.50 15.28
C CYS A 508 -29.96 -29.57 16.39
N ILE A 509 -29.64 -30.83 16.03
CA ILE A 509 -29.46 -32.08 16.84
C ILE A 509 -28.82 -31.95 18.27
N LEU A 510 -28.23 -30.82 18.64
CA LEU A 510 -27.60 -30.57 19.95
C LEU A 510 -28.10 -29.30 20.67
N SER A 511 -29.07 -28.55 20.10
CA SER A 511 -29.38 -27.15 20.41
C SER A 511 -30.88 -26.82 20.30
N PHE A 512 -31.68 -27.33 21.25
CA PHE A 512 -33.12 -27.12 21.46
C PHE A 512 -33.76 -25.98 20.64
N ASN A 513 -34.53 -26.33 19.61
CA ASN A 513 -35.14 -25.38 18.67
C ASN A 513 -36.46 -25.93 18.07
N ALA A 514 -37.43 -26.27 18.91
CA ALA A 514 -38.66 -26.95 18.52
C ALA A 514 -39.58 -26.21 17.51
N ASP A 515 -39.22 -25.01 17.05
CA ASP A 515 -39.85 -24.31 15.94
C ASP A 515 -39.16 -24.50 14.58
N GLN A 516 -37.93 -25.05 14.57
CA GLN A 516 -37.16 -25.48 13.38
C GLN A 516 -37.07 -24.37 12.33
N ILE A 517 -36.86 -23.14 12.79
CA ILE A 517 -36.75 -21.96 11.93
C ILE A 517 -35.39 -21.95 11.23
N GLU A 518 -35.43 -21.74 9.92
CA GLU A 518 -34.31 -21.36 9.06
C GLU A 518 -34.71 -20.00 8.45
N SER A 519 -33.99 -18.94 8.80
CA SER A 519 -34.25 -17.57 8.32
C SER A 519 -33.52 -17.24 7.01
N ASP A 520 -32.45 -17.98 6.69
CA ASP A 520 -31.72 -17.89 5.43
C ASP A 520 -32.58 -18.27 4.20
N HIS A 521 -32.11 -17.94 3.00
CA HIS A 521 -32.82 -18.19 1.74
C HIS A 521 -31.92 -18.78 0.65
N CYS A 522 -31.22 -19.87 0.97
CA CYS A 522 -30.58 -20.74 -0.01
C CYS A 522 -31.56 -21.15 -1.15
N PRO A 523 -31.12 -21.34 -2.42
CA PRO A 523 -32.01 -21.46 -3.58
C PRO A 523 -33.04 -22.60 -3.65
N VAL A 524 -33.18 -23.46 -2.63
CA VAL A 524 -34.20 -24.54 -2.61
C VAL A 524 -34.93 -24.70 -1.27
N LEU A 525 -34.24 -24.86 -0.12
CA LEU A 525 -34.84 -25.14 1.21
C LEU A 525 -33.86 -24.79 2.35
N GLY A 526 -33.45 -23.52 2.47
CA GLY A 526 -32.44 -23.13 3.46
C GLY A 526 -31.09 -23.85 3.27
N ASP A 527 -30.16 -23.59 4.18
CA ASP A 527 -28.80 -24.15 4.13
C ASP A 527 -28.70 -25.54 4.81
N GLY A 528 -29.65 -25.85 5.71
CA GLY A 528 -29.77 -27.10 6.46
C GLY A 528 -29.44 -27.01 7.96
N TRP A 529 -29.09 -25.83 8.47
CA TRP A 529 -28.90 -25.53 9.89
C TRP A 529 -30.00 -24.57 10.38
N GLY A 530 -30.56 -24.82 11.56
CA GLY A 530 -31.56 -23.92 12.15
C GLY A 530 -30.92 -22.70 12.84
N ASP A 531 -31.65 -21.58 12.92
CA ASP A 531 -31.22 -20.30 13.54
C ASP A 531 -30.63 -20.43 14.98
N ALA A 532 -30.86 -21.55 15.66
CA ALA A 532 -30.39 -21.82 17.03
C ALA A 532 -29.00 -22.46 17.10
N CYS A 533 -28.49 -23.01 16.00
CA CYS A 533 -27.17 -23.64 15.89
C CYS A 533 -26.35 -23.16 14.68
N ASP A 534 -26.98 -22.44 13.76
CA ASP A 534 -26.35 -21.75 12.64
C ASP A 534 -25.51 -20.55 13.14
N ASN A 535 -24.25 -20.46 12.73
CA ASN A 535 -23.38 -19.30 12.97
C ASN A 535 -23.56 -18.14 11.96
N CYS A 536 -24.37 -18.32 10.92
CA CYS A 536 -24.87 -17.27 10.03
C CYS A 536 -26.39 -17.35 9.77
N PRO A 537 -27.28 -17.17 10.79
CA PRO A 537 -28.74 -17.38 10.69
C PRO A 537 -29.51 -16.70 9.54
N THR A 538 -28.90 -15.74 8.84
CA THR A 538 -29.51 -15.04 7.69
C THR A 538 -28.73 -15.19 6.38
N VAL A 539 -27.60 -15.90 6.37
CA VAL A 539 -26.69 -16.05 5.22
C VAL A 539 -26.28 -17.52 5.05
N CYS A 540 -26.74 -18.14 3.97
CA CYS A 540 -26.50 -19.54 3.61
C CYS A 540 -25.02 -19.97 3.71
N ASN A 541 -24.64 -20.72 4.75
CA ASN A 541 -23.27 -21.21 4.93
C ASN A 541 -23.22 -22.71 5.38
N PRO A 542 -23.62 -23.68 4.53
CA PRO A 542 -23.82 -25.09 4.95
C PRO A 542 -22.58 -25.79 5.54
N GLY A 543 -21.39 -25.20 5.35
CA GLY A 543 -20.14 -25.66 5.92
C GLY A 543 -19.90 -25.27 7.38
N GLN A 544 -20.62 -24.28 7.92
CA GLN A 544 -20.45 -23.70 9.26
C GLN A 544 -18.96 -23.40 9.55
N GLY A 545 -18.34 -22.68 8.61
CA GLY A 545 -16.98 -22.18 8.75
C GLY A 545 -16.93 -21.08 9.81
N ASP A 546 -15.84 -21.05 10.57
CA ASP A 546 -15.54 -20.11 11.65
C ASP A 546 -14.02 -20.15 11.85
N VAL A 547 -13.30 -19.29 11.12
CA VAL A 547 -11.83 -19.29 11.04
C VAL A 547 -11.18 -18.85 12.35
N ASP A 548 -11.75 -17.86 13.04
CA ASP A 548 -11.12 -17.18 14.17
C ASP A 548 -11.72 -17.58 15.55
N ASN A 549 -12.87 -18.26 15.53
CA ASN A 549 -13.61 -18.85 16.66
C ASN A 549 -14.33 -17.82 17.54
N ASP A 550 -14.88 -16.76 16.92
CA ASP A 550 -15.65 -15.71 17.58
C ASP A 550 -17.16 -16.02 17.74
N THR A 551 -17.67 -17.04 17.03
CA THR A 551 -19.07 -17.53 16.92
C THR A 551 -19.96 -16.93 15.82
N VAL A 552 -19.44 -16.03 15.00
CA VAL A 552 -19.97 -15.66 13.67
C VAL A 552 -19.32 -16.60 12.63
N GLY A 553 -19.97 -16.80 11.48
CA GLY A 553 -19.45 -17.69 10.44
C GLY A 553 -18.81 -16.95 9.26
N ASP A 554 -17.83 -17.59 8.62
CA ASP A 554 -16.98 -17.00 7.55
C ASP A 554 -17.76 -16.30 6.41
N GLU A 555 -19.01 -16.67 6.14
CA GLU A 555 -19.85 -16.10 5.06
C GLU A 555 -20.67 -14.86 5.50
N CYS A 556 -20.71 -14.56 6.81
CA CYS A 556 -21.42 -13.42 7.39
C CYS A 556 -20.58 -12.62 8.40
N ASP A 557 -19.29 -12.95 8.52
CA ASP A 557 -18.33 -12.28 9.39
C ASP A 557 -17.64 -11.13 8.64
N ASN A 558 -17.80 -9.90 9.14
CA ASN A 558 -17.14 -8.71 8.59
C ASN A 558 -15.67 -8.54 9.01
N CYS A 559 -15.13 -9.45 9.82
CA CYS A 559 -13.71 -9.55 10.17
C CYS A 559 -13.20 -11.02 10.27
N ILE A 560 -13.37 -11.83 9.22
CA ILE A 560 -13.08 -13.30 9.07
C ILE A 560 -11.83 -13.85 9.81
N THR A 561 -10.83 -13.02 10.14
CA THR A 561 -9.59 -13.43 10.82
C THR A 561 -9.33 -12.77 12.19
N VAL A 562 -10.22 -11.89 12.67
CA VAL A 562 -10.05 -11.03 13.84
C VAL A 562 -11.32 -10.99 14.73
N PRO A 563 -11.34 -11.71 15.88
CA PRO A 563 -12.58 -11.97 16.62
C PRO A 563 -13.36 -10.73 17.07
N ASN A 564 -14.54 -10.53 16.48
CA ASN A 564 -15.43 -9.39 16.73
C ASN A 564 -16.94 -9.79 16.84
N PRO A 565 -17.37 -10.46 17.93
CA PRO A 565 -18.72 -11.05 18.01
C PRO A 565 -19.88 -10.04 18.09
N ASP A 566 -19.59 -8.74 18.06
CA ASP A 566 -20.56 -7.66 17.92
C ASP A 566 -20.72 -7.13 16.50
N GLN A 567 -19.87 -7.56 15.55
CA GLN A 567 -19.89 -7.22 14.13
C GLN A 567 -20.05 -5.71 13.94
N ALA A 568 -19.22 -4.97 14.66
CA ALA A 568 -19.19 -3.52 14.63
C ALA A 568 -18.65 -3.04 13.27
N ASP A 569 -19.29 -2.00 12.78
CA ASP A 569 -19.12 -1.42 11.44
C ASP A 569 -19.63 0.03 11.54
N ALA A 570 -18.73 0.94 11.93
CA ALA A 570 -19.06 2.31 12.30
C ALA A 570 -19.20 3.25 11.09
N ASP A 571 -18.53 2.92 9.99
CA ASP A 571 -18.53 3.65 8.72
C ASP A 571 -18.98 2.82 7.51
N GLY A 572 -19.58 1.66 7.72
CA GLY A 572 -20.55 1.02 6.83
C GLY A 572 -20.00 0.38 5.56
N ASP A 573 -18.70 0.06 5.53
CA ASP A 573 -17.99 -0.43 4.35
C ASP A 573 -18.05 -1.97 4.19
N ALA A 574 -18.42 -2.71 5.24
CA ALA A 574 -18.61 -4.17 5.29
C ALA A 574 -19.32 -4.80 4.07
N GLU A 575 -20.33 -4.13 3.50
CA GLU A 575 -21.11 -4.64 2.36
C GLU A 575 -20.41 -4.43 0.99
N LEU A 576 -19.23 -3.79 0.93
CA LEU A 576 -18.59 -3.35 -0.32
C LEU A 576 -17.35 -4.15 -0.74
N SER A 577 -16.76 -4.99 0.13
CA SER A 577 -15.69 -5.91 -0.26
C SER A 577 -16.23 -6.98 -1.23
N VAL A 578 -16.05 -6.76 -2.54
CA VAL A 578 -16.60 -7.61 -3.62
C VAL A 578 -15.90 -8.98 -3.75
N ASP A 579 -14.90 -9.23 -2.93
CA ASP A 579 -14.16 -10.47 -2.81
C ASP A 579 -13.90 -10.81 -1.32
N ASN A 580 -14.71 -11.72 -0.75
CA ASN A 580 -14.57 -12.34 0.58
C ASN A 580 -13.25 -13.14 0.75
N VAL A 581 -12.10 -12.51 0.55
CA VAL A 581 -10.76 -13.11 0.56
C VAL A 581 -9.93 -12.59 1.73
N ASP A 582 -10.23 -11.38 2.19
CA ASP A 582 -9.61 -10.67 3.30
C ASP A 582 -10.60 -10.36 4.44
N GLY A 583 -11.87 -10.12 4.12
CA GLY A 583 -12.94 -9.95 5.10
C GLY A 583 -12.70 -8.72 5.96
N VAL A 584 -12.50 -7.57 5.31
CA VAL A 584 -12.16 -6.30 5.95
C VAL A 584 -13.24 -5.27 5.65
N GLY A 585 -14.01 -4.96 6.69
CA GLY A 585 -15.01 -3.89 6.72
C GLY A 585 -15.73 -3.85 8.06
N GLY A 586 -14.98 -4.03 9.14
CA GLY A 586 -15.52 -3.98 10.50
C GLY A 586 -14.49 -3.36 11.44
N ASP A 587 -14.97 -2.67 12.48
CA ASP A 587 -14.17 -1.86 13.42
C ASP A 587 -12.95 -2.59 14.04
N ALA A 588 -12.94 -3.92 14.00
CA ALA A 588 -11.89 -4.76 14.60
C ALA A 588 -10.75 -5.12 13.64
N CYS A 589 -11.01 -5.12 12.33
CA CYS A 589 -10.06 -5.44 11.27
C CYS A 589 -9.69 -4.21 10.41
N ASP A 590 -10.56 -3.19 10.39
CA ASP A 590 -10.25 -1.89 9.81
C ASP A 590 -9.30 -1.06 10.70
N ARG A 591 -8.40 -0.33 10.01
CA ARG A 591 -7.42 0.59 10.59
C ARG A 591 -7.87 2.06 10.51
N CYS A 592 -8.97 2.36 9.83
CA CYS A 592 -9.58 3.70 9.79
C CYS A 592 -11.09 3.76 10.15
N PRO A 593 -11.57 3.23 11.32
CA PRO A 593 -13.00 2.87 11.56
C PRO A 593 -14.01 4.01 11.71
N LEU A 594 -13.73 5.18 11.14
CA LEU A 594 -14.54 6.39 11.19
C LEU A 594 -14.58 7.10 9.82
N LEU A 595 -14.01 6.51 8.78
CA LEU A 595 -13.63 7.19 7.54
C LEU A 595 -14.22 6.51 6.29
N TRP A 596 -15.56 6.50 6.24
CA TRP A 596 -16.34 6.07 5.08
C TRP A 596 -15.67 6.58 3.78
N PRO A 597 -15.45 5.73 2.77
CA PRO A 597 -14.85 6.13 1.48
C PRO A 597 -15.77 7.04 0.65
N GLU A 598 -15.91 8.32 1.03
CA GLU A 598 -16.70 9.32 0.30
C GLU A 598 -15.99 9.72 -1.00
N GLY A 599 -16.31 9.02 -2.09
CA GLY A 599 -15.83 9.31 -3.44
C GLY A 599 -15.03 8.20 -4.12
N VAL A 600 -14.93 7.03 -3.50
CA VAL A 600 -14.15 5.88 -4.00
C VAL A 600 -15.08 4.84 -4.66
N ASP A 601 -14.58 4.15 -5.68
CA ASP A 601 -15.34 3.16 -6.49
C ASP A 601 -15.30 1.80 -5.79
N PRO A 602 -16.44 1.17 -5.41
CA PRO A 602 -16.51 -0.05 -4.60
C PRO A 602 -16.10 -1.35 -5.34
N VAL A 603 -15.12 -1.25 -6.24
CA VAL A 603 -14.49 -2.36 -6.97
C VAL A 603 -12.95 -2.19 -6.99
N ARG A 604 -12.41 -1.19 -6.27
CA ARG A 604 -10.97 -0.92 -6.16
C ARG A 604 -10.65 -0.39 -4.77
N GLU A 605 -9.85 -1.18 -4.04
CA GLU A 605 -8.79 -0.84 -3.07
C GLU A 605 -8.76 -1.95 -2.01
N PRO A 606 -8.01 -3.06 -2.17
CA PRO A 606 -7.89 -4.07 -1.10
C PRO A 606 -7.02 -3.61 0.08
N ASN A 607 -6.49 -2.37 0.05
CA ASN A 607 -5.45 -1.87 0.97
C ASN A 607 -5.39 -0.32 1.10
N GLY A 608 -6.43 0.45 0.77
CA GLY A 608 -6.31 1.93 0.74
C GLY A 608 -6.30 2.57 2.14
N ASP A 609 -7.23 2.11 2.95
CA ASP A 609 -7.41 2.24 4.40
C ASP A 609 -6.50 1.29 5.19
N HIS A 610 -6.37 0.04 4.74
CA HIS A 610 -5.60 -0.99 5.44
C HIS A 610 -4.08 -0.89 5.24
N ALA A 611 -3.56 -0.05 4.33
CA ALA A 611 -2.13 0.22 4.26
C ALA A 611 -1.65 0.89 5.55
N ASP A 612 -0.62 0.31 6.16
CA ASP A 612 -0.03 0.73 7.44
C ASP A 612 1.49 0.69 7.22
N PRO A 613 2.09 1.75 6.62
CA PRO A 613 3.48 1.70 6.15
C PRO A 613 4.50 1.68 7.28
N ASP A 614 4.15 2.24 8.44
CA ASP A 614 5.04 2.41 9.58
C ASP A 614 4.80 1.38 10.71
N LEU A 615 3.68 0.64 10.65
CA LEU A 615 3.26 -0.46 11.51
C LEU A 615 2.76 -0.04 12.90
N ASP A 616 2.09 1.12 12.98
CA ASP A 616 1.52 1.65 14.20
C ASP A 616 0.06 1.20 14.49
N ASN A 617 -0.60 0.57 13.52
CA ASN A 617 -2.02 0.13 13.50
C ASN A 617 -3.07 1.23 13.24
N VAL A 618 -2.68 2.36 12.67
CA VAL A 618 -3.54 3.36 12.04
C VAL A 618 -3.36 3.23 10.51
N GLY A 619 -4.43 3.44 9.76
CA GLY A 619 -4.40 3.30 8.31
C GLY A 619 -3.89 4.57 7.63
N LEU A 620 -3.17 4.43 6.52
CA LEU A 620 -2.57 5.51 5.74
C LEU A 620 -3.55 6.64 5.38
N ALA A 621 -4.83 6.31 5.18
CA ALA A 621 -5.89 7.27 4.88
C ALA A 621 -6.31 8.14 6.08
N CYS A 622 -6.05 7.70 7.30
CA CYS A 622 -6.41 8.35 8.57
C CYS A 622 -5.21 8.68 9.47
N ASP A 623 -3.99 8.36 9.03
CA ASP A 623 -2.74 8.57 9.74
C ASP A 623 -2.13 9.96 9.46
N ASN A 624 -1.89 10.72 10.53
CA ASN A 624 -1.25 12.04 10.51
C ASN A 624 0.29 12.00 10.55
N CYS A 625 0.92 10.82 10.62
CA CYS A 625 2.37 10.60 10.54
C CYS A 625 2.77 9.35 9.73
N GLN A 626 2.35 9.28 8.47
CA GLN A 626 2.52 8.20 7.46
C GLN A 626 3.87 7.42 7.36
N GLU A 627 4.94 7.88 8.03
CA GLU A 627 6.26 7.23 8.08
C GLU A 627 6.82 7.07 9.54
N VAL A 628 6.09 7.47 10.59
CA VAL A 628 6.60 7.61 11.97
C VAL A 628 5.57 7.17 13.03
N PRO A 629 5.73 5.96 13.63
CA PRO A 629 4.68 5.32 14.41
C PRO A 629 4.14 6.10 15.62
N ASN A 630 2.86 6.43 15.59
CA ASN A 630 2.18 7.27 16.58
C ASN A 630 0.71 6.87 16.82
N THR A 631 0.46 5.66 17.35
CA THR A 631 -0.89 5.06 17.52
C THR A 631 -1.90 5.90 18.34
N ASP A 632 -1.46 6.96 19.03
CA ASP A 632 -2.35 7.91 19.71
C ASP A 632 -2.80 9.10 18.85
N GLN A 633 -2.24 9.25 17.64
CA GLN A 633 -2.57 10.25 16.62
C GLN A 633 -2.64 11.67 17.22
N ALA A 634 -1.68 11.96 18.11
CA ALA A 634 -1.58 13.25 18.77
C ALA A 634 -1.20 14.32 17.74
N ASP A 635 -1.93 15.44 17.78
CA ASP A 635 -1.75 16.66 17.01
C ASP A 635 -2.09 17.80 17.98
N LEU A 636 -1.05 18.42 18.55
CA LEU A 636 -1.16 19.36 19.66
C LEU A 636 -1.68 20.74 19.22
N ASP A 637 -1.38 21.17 18.00
CA ASP A 637 -1.69 22.51 17.52
C ASP A 637 -2.85 22.56 16.49
N GLY A 638 -3.15 21.44 15.83
CA GLY A 638 -4.25 21.24 14.91
C GLY A 638 -3.92 21.51 13.44
N ASP A 639 -2.66 21.32 13.00
CA ASP A 639 -2.23 21.59 11.62
C ASP A 639 -2.42 20.41 10.65
N GLY A 640 -2.51 19.18 11.17
CA GLY A 640 -2.70 17.94 10.42
C GLY A 640 -1.46 17.04 10.31
N ALA A 641 -0.29 17.45 10.78
CA ALA A 641 0.85 16.58 11.09
C ALA A 641 0.79 16.15 12.56
N GLY A 642 1.18 14.91 12.86
CA GLY A 642 1.19 14.44 14.25
C GLY A 642 2.45 14.84 15.03
N ASP A 643 2.32 14.97 16.36
CA ASP A 643 3.39 15.32 17.33
C ASP A 643 4.69 14.48 17.17
N ALA A 644 4.63 13.33 16.51
CA ALA A 644 5.74 12.42 16.29
C ALA A 644 6.58 12.74 15.04
N CYS A 645 5.98 13.34 14.02
CA CYS A 645 6.60 13.68 12.73
C CYS A 645 6.66 15.20 12.47
N ASP A 646 5.89 15.99 13.20
CA ASP A 646 5.87 17.44 13.10
C ASP A 646 7.21 18.08 13.56
N ASN A 647 7.78 18.93 12.70
CA ASN A 647 8.98 19.71 12.99
C ASN A 647 8.73 21.02 13.76
N CYS A 648 7.48 21.38 14.05
CA CYS A 648 7.09 22.43 15.00
C CYS A 648 5.86 22.08 15.87
N PRO A 649 5.91 21.08 16.80
CA PRO A 649 4.78 20.56 17.60
C PRO A 649 3.93 21.54 18.44
N ASP A 650 4.26 22.83 18.45
CA ASP A 650 3.53 23.90 19.13
C ASP A 650 3.07 25.02 18.16
N GLN A 651 3.38 24.99 16.84
CA GLN A 651 3.25 26.13 15.89
C GLN A 651 2.90 25.77 14.41
N LEU A 652 1.59 25.79 14.09
CA LEU A 652 0.96 25.51 12.79
C LEU A 652 1.86 25.70 11.55
N ASN A 653 2.25 24.59 10.92
CA ASN A 653 3.26 24.49 9.87
C ASN A 653 2.92 23.36 8.88
N SER A 654 1.68 23.30 8.38
CA SER A 654 1.13 22.14 7.64
C SER A 654 1.82 21.81 6.29
N ASP A 655 2.84 22.56 5.90
CA ASP A 655 3.74 22.26 4.78
C ASP A 655 5.08 21.60 5.22
N GLN A 656 5.29 21.48 6.53
CA GLN A 656 6.42 20.87 7.22
C GLN A 656 7.79 21.33 6.72
N SER A 657 7.87 22.60 6.28
CA SER A 657 9.08 23.15 5.67
C SER A 657 10.23 23.34 6.67
N ASP A 658 11.33 22.64 6.45
CA ASP A 658 12.65 22.84 7.07
C ASP A 658 13.65 23.15 5.93
N SER A 659 14.24 24.36 5.93
CA SER A 659 15.04 24.84 4.80
C SER A 659 16.52 24.47 4.84
N ASP A 660 17.05 24.04 5.98
CA ASP A 660 18.47 23.69 6.15
C ASP A 660 18.73 22.27 6.68
N ALA A 661 17.65 21.54 6.98
CA ALA A 661 17.58 20.13 7.35
C ALA A 661 18.22 19.81 8.71
N ASP A 662 17.97 20.66 9.71
CA ASP A 662 18.42 20.46 11.08
C ASP A 662 17.41 19.70 11.97
N GLY A 663 16.14 19.63 11.54
CA GLY A 663 15.04 18.97 12.24
C GLY A 663 14.04 19.92 12.92
N ILE A 664 14.21 21.24 12.80
CA ILE A 664 13.30 22.26 13.31
C ILE A 664 12.63 22.97 12.12
N GLY A 665 11.31 23.12 12.15
CA GLY A 665 10.59 23.76 11.04
C GLY A 665 10.82 25.26 10.96
N ASN A 666 10.79 25.82 9.75
CA ASN A 666 10.93 27.26 9.47
C ASN A 666 9.99 28.17 10.28
N SER A 667 8.88 27.64 10.80
CA SER A 667 7.90 28.36 11.63
C SER A 667 8.32 28.54 13.09
N CYS A 668 9.24 27.70 13.59
CA CYS A 668 9.68 27.66 14.98
C CYS A 668 11.21 27.72 15.15
N ASP A 669 11.99 27.61 14.08
CA ASP A 669 13.44 27.80 14.06
C ASP A 669 13.82 29.29 14.16
N SER A 670 14.71 29.63 15.10
CA SER A 670 15.25 30.99 15.28
C SER A 670 16.35 31.35 14.26
N CYS A 671 16.85 30.39 13.48
CA CYS A 671 17.82 30.55 12.39
C CYS A 671 17.48 29.76 11.10
N PRO A 672 16.34 30.00 10.40
CA PRO A 672 15.77 29.19 9.28
C PRO A 672 16.62 28.88 8.03
N PHE A 673 17.92 29.21 8.02
CA PHE A 673 18.85 28.96 6.93
C PHE A 673 20.27 28.57 7.42
N ILE A 674 20.48 28.37 8.73
CA ILE A 674 21.75 28.00 9.36
C ILE A 674 21.49 26.95 10.46
N GLY A 675 21.31 25.70 10.05
CA GLY A 675 20.93 24.60 10.92
C GLY A 675 21.74 24.46 12.21
N ASP A 676 21.02 24.58 13.32
CA ASP A 676 21.47 24.35 14.70
C ASP A 676 20.36 23.63 15.50
N PRO A 677 20.39 22.28 15.55
CA PRO A 677 19.35 21.44 16.18
C PRO A 677 19.15 21.61 17.69
N PHE A 678 19.73 22.66 18.28
CA PHE A 678 19.57 23.04 19.68
C PHE A 678 18.76 24.33 19.87
N ASP A 679 18.60 25.18 18.84
CA ASP A 679 17.86 26.46 18.88
C ASP A 679 18.19 27.30 20.14
N ASP A 680 19.48 27.46 20.43
CA ASP A 680 19.95 28.26 21.57
C ASP A 680 19.78 29.77 21.21
N ASP A 681 18.79 30.45 21.80
CA ASP A 681 18.65 31.92 21.86
C ASP A 681 19.03 32.40 23.28
N SER A 682 20.25 32.93 23.43
CA SER A 682 20.83 33.26 24.74
C SER A 682 20.22 34.51 25.41
N ASP A 683 19.60 35.42 24.66
CA ASP A 683 19.08 36.69 25.20
C ASP A 683 17.56 36.92 25.05
N GLY A 684 16.90 36.11 24.22
CA GLY A 684 15.45 35.99 24.11
C GLY A 684 14.82 36.97 23.13
N ASP A 685 15.50 37.30 22.02
CA ASP A 685 15.00 38.23 21.00
C ASP A 685 14.28 37.56 19.80
N GLY A 686 14.45 36.24 19.63
CA GLY A 686 13.89 35.46 18.52
C GLY A 686 14.83 35.28 17.32
N VAL A 687 16.14 35.47 17.50
CA VAL A 687 17.21 35.09 16.56
C VAL A 687 18.19 34.19 17.30
N GLY A 688 18.53 33.03 16.73
CA GLY A 688 19.40 32.06 17.41
C GLY A 688 20.88 32.47 17.44
N ASP A 689 21.61 32.04 18.47
CA ASP A 689 23.02 32.40 18.75
C ASP A 689 23.98 32.17 17.56
N VAL A 690 23.63 31.29 16.61
CA VAL A 690 24.44 30.96 15.42
C VAL A 690 24.25 31.92 14.25
N CYS A 691 23.13 32.64 14.20
CA CYS A 691 22.80 33.62 13.17
C CYS A 691 22.59 35.05 13.70
N ASP A 692 22.58 35.24 15.02
CA ASP A 692 22.58 36.55 15.68
C ASP A 692 23.95 37.23 15.61
N PHE A 693 23.96 38.48 15.18
CA PHE A 693 25.15 39.34 15.15
C PHE A 693 25.51 39.93 16.53
N CYS A 694 24.66 39.79 17.56
CA CYS A 694 24.94 40.18 18.95
C CYS A 694 24.37 39.21 20.02
N PRO A 695 24.83 37.93 20.11
CA PRO A 695 24.26 36.82 20.95
C PRO A 695 24.10 37.00 22.47
N GLU A 696 24.31 38.20 23.02
CA GLU A 696 24.12 38.55 24.43
C GLU A 696 23.40 39.92 24.61
N ILE A 697 22.89 40.57 23.54
CA ILE A 697 22.30 41.93 23.56
C ILE A 697 21.09 42.15 22.59
N ALA A 698 20.00 41.42 22.82
CA ALA A 698 18.65 41.53 22.23
C ALA A 698 18.45 42.69 21.23
N ASN A 699 18.56 42.34 19.96
CA ASN A 699 18.61 43.17 18.76
C ASN A 699 17.73 42.55 17.64
N PRO A 700 16.42 42.37 17.88
CA PRO A 700 15.57 41.52 17.05
C PRO A 700 15.43 42.08 15.64
N ILE A 701 15.19 41.17 14.69
CA ILE A 701 15.04 41.46 13.24
C ILE A 701 14.17 42.71 13.01
N ASP A 702 14.66 43.66 12.21
CA ASP A 702 13.90 44.86 11.86
C ASP A 702 12.75 44.48 10.90
N PRO A 703 11.47 44.72 11.26
CA PRO A 703 10.32 44.35 10.42
C PRO A 703 10.23 45.09 9.06
N GLU A 704 11.03 46.13 8.82
CA GLU A 704 11.10 46.84 7.53
C GLU A 704 12.18 46.26 6.59
N THR A 705 13.23 45.60 7.12
CA THR A 705 14.31 44.98 6.31
C THR A 705 14.27 43.46 6.28
N GLY A 706 13.79 42.80 7.34
CA GLY A 706 13.86 41.34 7.50
C GLY A 706 15.24 40.82 7.92
N GLU A 707 16.14 41.71 8.36
CA GLU A 707 17.51 41.39 8.78
C GLU A 707 17.82 42.12 10.09
N GLN A 708 18.75 41.59 10.90
CA GLN A 708 19.36 42.34 12.00
C GLN A 708 20.26 43.46 11.46
N SER A 709 20.50 44.50 12.26
CA SER A 709 21.26 45.67 11.82
C SER A 709 22.77 45.46 11.96
N ASP A 710 23.46 45.13 10.87
CA ASP A 710 24.89 45.35 10.64
C ASP A 710 25.07 46.54 9.68
N ARG A 711 25.96 47.49 10.01
CA ARG A 711 26.13 48.74 9.27
C ARG A 711 27.31 48.75 8.29
N ASP A 712 28.33 47.94 8.52
CA ASP A 712 29.53 47.95 7.68
C ASP A 712 29.93 46.58 7.12
N GLY A 713 29.20 45.52 7.48
CA GLY A 713 29.23 44.21 6.85
C GLY A 713 30.37 43.34 7.37
N ASP A 714 30.51 43.27 8.70
CA ASP A 714 31.59 42.57 9.39
C ASP A 714 31.13 41.41 10.29
N ASP A 715 29.83 41.12 10.28
CA ASP A 715 29.14 40.09 11.05
C ASP A 715 29.08 40.40 12.57
N VAL A 716 29.15 41.69 12.98
CA VAL A 716 28.87 42.17 14.34
C VAL A 716 27.76 43.24 14.31
N GLY A 717 26.74 43.10 15.17
CA GLY A 717 25.57 43.97 15.13
C GLY A 717 25.84 45.35 15.74
N ASN A 718 25.15 46.39 15.26
CA ASN A 718 25.34 47.79 15.68
C ASN A 718 25.20 48.02 17.20
N GLU A 719 24.46 47.16 17.88
CA GLU A 719 24.18 47.19 19.32
C GLU A 719 25.36 46.71 20.19
N CYS A 720 26.18 45.79 19.67
CA CYS A 720 27.34 45.21 20.36
C CYS A 720 28.70 45.60 19.75
N ASP A 721 28.71 46.14 18.52
CA ASP A 721 29.90 46.60 17.82
C ASP A 721 30.48 47.89 18.46
N ASN A 722 31.78 47.85 18.80
CA ASN A 722 32.52 49.00 19.31
C ASN A 722 33.12 49.92 18.21
N CYS A 723 32.98 49.58 16.93
CA CYS A 723 33.29 50.40 15.77
C CYS A 723 32.22 50.39 14.63
N PRO A 724 30.94 50.82 14.83
CA PRO A 724 29.77 50.72 13.89
C PRO A 724 29.84 51.36 12.49
N PHE A 725 31.02 51.63 11.97
CA PHE A 725 31.31 52.25 10.68
C PHE A 725 32.66 51.78 10.09
N ILE A 726 33.43 50.94 10.81
CA ILE A 726 34.75 50.44 10.44
C ILE A 726 34.91 48.98 10.90
N ALA A 727 34.33 48.07 10.12
CA ALA A 727 34.52 46.61 10.13
C ALA A 727 35.77 46.11 10.90
N ASN A 728 35.53 45.52 12.06
CA ASN A 728 36.48 44.89 12.99
C ASN A 728 35.95 43.55 13.59
N GLY A 729 35.02 42.93 12.87
CA GLY A 729 34.45 41.60 13.09
C GLY A 729 35.31 40.44 12.57
N ALA A 730 34.94 39.23 12.98
CA ALA A 730 35.85 38.09 13.02
C ALA A 730 35.86 37.22 11.74
N LEU A 731 36.45 37.72 10.64
CA LEU A 731 36.65 36.92 9.42
C LEU A 731 37.65 35.73 9.61
N GLN A 732 37.11 34.59 10.03
CA GLN A 732 37.56 33.18 9.86
C GLN A 732 38.94 32.66 10.36
N ASP A 733 39.95 33.45 10.78
CA ASP A 733 41.16 32.87 11.47
C ASP A 733 41.94 33.85 12.39
N VAL A 734 41.26 34.80 13.04
CA VAL A 734 41.84 35.54 14.18
C VAL A 734 40.74 35.89 15.16
N ALA A 735 41.04 35.92 16.46
CA ALA A 735 40.11 36.49 17.44
C ALA A 735 39.84 37.96 17.05
N GLY A 736 38.56 38.31 16.91
CA GLY A 736 38.10 39.56 16.31
C GLY A 736 38.69 40.82 16.93
N ASP A 737 38.72 41.88 16.14
CA ASP A 737 39.25 43.19 16.47
C ASP A 737 38.24 44.14 17.14
N GLN A 738 37.16 43.57 17.69
CA GLN A 738 36.33 44.07 18.82
C GLN A 738 37.13 44.24 20.14
N GLN A 739 38.42 44.56 20.06
CA GLN A 739 39.26 44.92 21.20
C GLN A 739 39.03 46.38 21.59
N ASP A 740 39.00 46.66 22.89
CA ASP A 740 38.95 47.99 23.48
C ASP A 740 39.95 47.99 24.66
N VAL A 741 41.19 48.42 24.38
CA VAL A 741 42.34 48.29 25.29
C VAL A 741 42.21 49.14 26.55
N ASP A 742 41.52 50.28 26.50
CA ASP A 742 41.37 51.19 27.63
C ASP A 742 39.95 51.28 28.25
N SER A 743 39.00 50.60 27.61
CA SER A 743 37.62 50.39 28.05
C SER A 743 36.77 51.66 28.03
N ASP A 744 36.82 52.42 26.94
CA ASP A 744 36.02 53.63 26.74
C ASP A 744 34.76 53.46 25.88
N GLY A 745 34.59 52.31 25.24
CA GLY A 745 33.47 51.98 24.36
C GLY A 745 33.72 52.27 22.87
N ILE A 746 34.94 52.61 22.48
CA ILE A 746 35.40 52.72 21.09
C ILE A 746 36.47 51.65 20.85
N GLY A 747 36.35 50.87 19.77
CA GLY A 747 37.31 49.80 19.49
C GLY A 747 38.68 50.29 19.01
N ASP A 748 39.73 49.51 19.29
CA ASP A 748 41.14 49.73 18.92
C ASP A 748 41.35 50.12 17.43
N VAL A 749 40.42 49.73 16.55
CA VAL A 749 40.46 49.98 15.09
C VAL A 749 39.97 51.39 14.73
N CYS A 750 38.99 51.91 15.47
CA CYS A 750 38.38 53.22 15.24
C CYS A 750 38.75 54.26 16.31
N ASP A 751 39.44 53.86 17.37
CA ASP A 751 39.90 54.75 18.43
C ASP A 751 41.18 55.52 18.03
N ASN A 752 41.06 56.85 18.00
CA ASN A 752 42.17 57.74 17.72
C ASN A 752 43.18 57.92 18.89
N CYS A 753 43.01 57.26 20.05
CA CYS A 753 44.00 57.29 21.14
C CYS A 753 44.35 55.98 21.91
N ILE A 754 43.80 54.80 21.61
CA ILE A 754 44.09 53.36 21.98
C ILE A 754 44.60 52.96 23.39
N ASP A 755 45.25 53.85 24.14
CA ASP A 755 45.84 53.65 25.47
C ASP A 755 45.24 54.67 26.49
N LEU A 756 44.27 55.52 26.10
CA LEU A 756 43.91 56.79 26.77
C LEU A 756 42.43 57.29 26.68
N PHE A 757 41.43 56.48 27.07
CA PHE A 757 40.01 56.81 27.34
C PHE A 757 39.55 58.20 26.87
N ASN A 758 38.90 58.22 25.72
CA ASN A 758 38.58 59.38 24.89
C ASN A 758 37.31 59.15 24.06
N SER A 759 36.24 58.66 24.70
CA SER A 759 34.97 58.26 24.05
C SER A 759 34.21 59.38 23.29
N ASP A 760 34.76 60.59 23.20
CA ASP A 760 34.29 61.69 22.34
C ASP A 760 35.10 61.83 21.04
N GLN A 761 36.16 61.02 20.86
CA GLN A 761 37.01 60.90 19.67
C GLN A 761 37.47 62.24 19.09
N ALA A 762 37.73 63.21 19.97
CA ALA A 762 38.02 64.59 19.60
C ALA A 762 39.38 64.72 18.89
N ASP A 763 39.37 65.21 17.65
CA ASP A 763 40.53 65.59 16.85
C ASP A 763 40.30 67.01 16.27
N GLU A 764 40.96 68.04 16.82
CA GLU A 764 40.78 69.44 16.36
C GLU A 764 41.51 69.75 15.04
N ASP A 765 42.55 69.01 14.63
CA ASP A 765 43.37 69.34 13.45
C ASP A 765 43.34 68.34 12.27
N GLY A 766 42.72 67.18 12.46
CA GLY A 766 42.29 66.24 11.43
C GLY A 766 43.43 65.37 10.90
N ASP A 767 44.29 64.87 11.80
CA ASP A 767 45.43 64.00 11.47
C ASP A 767 45.28 62.54 11.95
N ASP A 768 44.07 62.18 12.39
CA ASP A 768 43.63 60.86 12.85
C ASP A 768 44.28 60.43 14.19
N LEU A 769 44.81 61.39 14.97
CA LEU A 769 45.33 61.20 16.34
C LEU A 769 44.59 62.14 17.30
N GLY A 770 43.92 61.60 18.32
CA GLY A 770 43.05 62.39 19.19
C GLY A 770 43.77 63.41 20.07
N ASP A 771 43.06 64.49 20.43
CA ASP A 771 43.52 65.63 21.24
C ASP A 771 44.22 65.23 22.56
N LEU A 772 43.86 64.06 23.12
CA LEU A 772 44.39 63.54 24.39
C LEU A 772 45.75 62.84 24.25
N CYS A 773 46.00 62.20 23.11
CA CYS A 773 47.26 61.51 22.80
C CYS A 773 48.18 62.35 21.89
N ASP A 774 47.67 63.34 21.14
CA ASP A 774 48.52 64.22 20.34
C ASP A 774 49.28 65.29 21.17
N VAL A 775 50.49 64.89 21.55
CA VAL A 775 51.49 65.76 22.18
C VAL A 775 52.10 66.83 21.26
N LEU A 776 51.71 66.88 19.96
CA LEU A 776 52.19 67.85 18.96
C LEU A 776 51.20 69.00 18.70
N ALA A 777 49.88 68.77 18.68
CA ALA A 777 48.81 69.76 18.51
C ALA A 777 48.82 70.82 19.62
N ILE A 778 49.17 70.43 20.86
CA ILE A 778 49.42 71.35 21.99
C ILE A 778 50.58 72.34 21.69
N ARG A 779 51.31 72.18 20.58
CA ARG A 779 52.30 73.13 20.04
C ARG A 779 52.00 73.70 18.64
N GLY A 780 50.75 73.58 18.17
CA GLY A 780 50.13 74.45 17.18
C GLY A 780 50.42 74.12 15.72
N GLY A 781 49.62 73.23 15.15
CA GLY A 781 49.48 72.95 13.70
C GLY A 781 48.76 74.04 12.88
N GLY A 782 48.79 75.31 13.32
CA GLY A 782 47.99 76.38 12.72
C GLY A 782 48.21 76.58 11.20
N SER A 783 47.17 76.32 10.40
CA SER A 783 47.18 76.41 8.93
C SER A 783 47.68 77.77 8.40
N PRO A 784 48.68 77.81 7.50
CA PRO A 784 49.31 79.06 7.07
C PRO A 784 48.55 79.74 5.91
N ARG A 785 47.34 80.28 6.15
CA ARG A 785 46.69 81.29 5.26
C ARG A 785 45.45 81.99 5.89
N GLY A 786 45.64 83.20 6.44
CA GLY A 786 44.53 84.08 6.81
C GLY A 786 44.98 85.33 7.57
N GLN A 787 44.87 86.52 6.98
CA GLN A 787 45.40 87.76 7.54
C GLN A 787 44.48 88.45 8.56
N CYS A 788 45.09 88.94 9.65
CA CYS A 788 44.76 90.17 10.39
C CYS A 788 43.31 90.40 10.90
N ASP A 789 43.16 90.49 12.22
CA ASP A 789 43.05 91.83 12.84
C ASP A 789 43.67 91.86 14.25
N SER A 790 43.64 93.03 14.89
CA SER A 790 44.48 93.43 16.01
C SER A 790 43.68 93.94 17.21
N SER A 791 44.32 93.92 18.39
CA SER A 791 43.84 94.31 19.74
C SER A 791 43.25 93.16 20.58
N GLY A 792 43.54 93.06 21.88
CA GLY A 792 44.52 93.81 22.68
C GLY A 792 44.36 93.60 24.19
N ALA A 793 45.48 93.60 24.92
CA ALA A 793 45.61 93.45 26.38
C ALA A 793 45.16 92.08 26.99
N GLY A 794 45.84 91.53 27.99
CA GLY A 794 47.16 91.89 28.53
C GLY A 794 47.47 91.28 29.89
N ALA A 795 48.77 91.23 30.22
CA ALA A 795 49.34 91.03 31.56
C ALA A 795 49.30 89.58 32.13
N PRO A 796 50.19 89.23 33.10
CA PRO A 796 50.90 87.94 33.05
C PRO A 796 50.87 87.16 34.39
N PHE A 797 51.93 86.36 34.64
CA PHE A 797 52.23 85.46 35.78
C PHE A 797 51.85 83.98 35.53
N LEU A 798 52.61 82.97 36.00
CA LEU A 798 53.79 82.98 36.89
C LEU A 798 54.76 81.84 36.51
N ALA A 799 56.08 82.05 36.60
CA ALA A 799 57.09 81.03 36.32
C ALA A 799 57.67 80.41 37.60
N VAL A 800 57.67 79.07 37.71
CA VAL A 800 58.51 78.26 38.62
C VAL A 800 58.82 76.94 37.88
N LEU A 801 59.97 76.79 37.23
CA LEU A 801 61.25 76.30 37.78
C LEU A 801 61.26 74.86 38.32
N ALA A 802 61.83 73.98 37.47
CA ALA A 802 62.92 73.04 37.78
C ALA A 802 62.70 71.83 38.70
N GLY A 803 63.12 70.65 38.22
CA GLY A 803 63.45 69.52 39.11
C GLY A 803 63.82 68.21 38.40
N LEU A 804 65.12 67.99 38.16
CA LEU A 804 65.84 66.70 38.02
C LEU A 804 65.05 65.42 37.63
N ALA A 805 65.28 64.78 36.46
CA ALA A 805 66.51 64.10 35.98
C ALA A 805 66.67 62.61 36.38
N LEU A 806 67.15 61.84 35.40
CA LEU A 806 67.87 60.54 35.50
C LEU A 806 67.09 59.29 35.98
N LEU A 807 66.79 58.40 35.03
CA LEU A 807 67.41 57.05 34.83
C LEU A 807 66.65 56.35 33.68
N ARG A 808 67.17 56.18 32.46
CA ARG A 808 68.32 55.38 31.99
C ARG A 808 68.09 53.85 32.03
N ARG A 809 67.78 53.31 30.84
CA ARG A 809 68.15 52.00 30.24
C ARG A 809 67.28 50.74 30.47
N ARG A 810 66.86 50.21 29.31
CA ARG A 810 66.89 48.80 28.86
C ARG A 810 65.86 47.87 29.53
N ARG A 811 65.24 46.95 28.79
CA ARG A 811 65.67 46.40 27.48
C ARG A 811 64.97 46.98 26.29
#